data_AF-A0A7X8HRX4-F1
#
_entry.id   AF-A0A7X8HRX4-F1
#
_cell.length_a   1.000
_cell.length_b   1.000
_cell.length_c   1.000
_cell.angle_alpha   90.00
_cell.angle_beta   90.00
_cell.angle_gamma   90.00
#
_symmetry.space_group_name_H-M   'P 1'
#
loop_
_entity.id
_entity.type
_entity.pdbx_description
1 polymer ?
#
loop_
_entity_poly.entity_id
_entity_poly.type
_entity_poly.pdbx_seq_one_letter_code
_entity_poly.pdbx_strand_id
1 'polypeptide(L)'
;CSSFTILFLFWSITIFAKKLALIKTDSELSSSKTIAIFGSGIVGALAYTFSDTFWFSAVEGEVYAMSSFFTALVFWAILKWESVSDENYSYRWIILITFLVGLSIGVHLLNLLTVPAMVLVIYFKKYKPTTKGIVYSILLSFVIIGFIMWGLVPGLVKYSSVFERVFVNSFRTPFNVGTIVYFLIIAGLLTWGFIYSEKKKKRLLNIIMLSLTFIIIGYSTFLILVIRSNVNPPIDENSPDDAVALLSYLNREQYGSNPLVYGEYYNTPILKTKDGKPVYVKNYVVRNNDYVVGSYFHKKDAEDFVKANTDKYDNLRIRGEYVIGDPRKNAEYVFDGNYCTLFPRMWNREQSRINAYKHWADIREDFDYVNGQQIPRKPTFGENLRFFFKYQMGYMYGRYFMWNFVGRQNINQGFGGKFTGSWISGIKFIDEARLGPQDVPEHMKTKGRNVYFFLPLILGLIGVYFQFKKDFPNAFIVLWLFIMTGIAIGVYLNMYAYQPRERDYAFAASFYAFAFWIGLGVYSVYELIKKYFNKNIAAIVSTTACLSVPAIMFAQNYDDHNRSNRYLTREIAKAYLDSCEPNAILFTNGDNDTFPLWYMQEVEGYRTDIRICNLSLMGTDWYIDQLKRQAYDGKPVPIKMTKEMYQAGYRDLLVAFNTIKEPQDLQRVMNEIMYNPSNHVRETRVNTISFTLPVNKEQVIANKTVQLKDTSRIVDQLVWRIPDGNMNYTNGQDTIMVVSKAYIAMMDILVNNNWERPIYYVSTTGEESFFGLSKYFQVEGLAYRLVPIEANPYEQRGLIGRVNSDVLYNNVMN
;
A
#
# COMPACT_ATOMS: atom_id res chain seq x y z
N CYS A 1 19.45 2.46 5.93
CA CYS A 1 19.19 1.06 5.53
C CYS A 1 19.86 0.69 4.21
N SER A 2 19.64 1.44 3.13
CA SER A 2 20.19 1.12 1.80
C SER A 2 21.70 0.93 1.76
N SER A 3 22.49 1.80 2.42
CA SER A 3 23.96 1.63 2.47
C SER A 3 24.38 0.30 3.12
N PHE A 4 23.65 -0.16 4.14
CA PHE A 4 23.90 -1.47 4.75
C PHE A 4 23.47 -2.61 3.83
N THR A 5 22.40 -2.47 3.04
CA THR A 5 22.04 -3.44 1.98
C THR A 5 23.23 -3.68 1.04
N ILE A 6 23.90 -2.61 0.61
CA ILE A 6 25.07 -2.68 -0.28
C ILE A 6 26.26 -3.34 0.43
N LEU A 7 26.49 -3.05 1.71
CA LEU A 7 27.54 -3.70 2.50
C LEU A 7 27.32 -5.23 2.59
N PHE A 8 26.11 -5.66 2.92
CA PHE A 8 25.78 -7.09 3.01
C PHE A 8 25.79 -7.78 1.64
N LEU A 9 25.37 -7.08 0.58
CA LEU A 9 25.52 -7.56 -0.80
C LEU A 9 27.00 -7.81 -1.13
N PHE A 10 27.86 -6.83 -0.87
CA PHE A 10 29.30 -6.94 -1.08
C PHE A 10 29.89 -8.15 -0.35
N TRP A 11 29.58 -8.32 0.94
CA TRP A 11 30.06 -9.49 1.69
C TRP A 11 29.52 -10.81 1.15
N SER A 12 28.23 -10.88 0.77
CA SER A 12 27.68 -12.10 0.18
C SER A 12 28.31 -12.43 -1.18
N ILE A 13 28.58 -11.44 -2.04
CA ILE A 13 29.30 -11.65 -3.31
C ILE A 13 30.71 -12.17 -3.05
N THR A 14 31.46 -11.54 -2.15
CA THR A 14 32.83 -11.97 -1.83
C THR A 14 32.88 -13.37 -1.23
N ILE A 15 31.86 -13.78 -0.45
CA ILE A 15 31.73 -15.16 0.04
C ILE A 15 31.58 -16.14 -1.13
N PHE A 16 30.68 -15.89 -2.09
CA PHE A 16 30.52 -16.76 -3.26
C PHE A 16 31.76 -16.78 -4.16
N ALA A 17 32.37 -15.61 -4.42
CA ALA A 17 33.59 -15.52 -5.21
C ALA A 17 34.75 -16.27 -4.53
N LYS A 18 34.88 -16.18 -3.20
CA LYS A 18 35.87 -16.94 -2.42
C LYS A 18 35.64 -18.44 -2.54
N LYS A 19 34.39 -18.92 -2.43
CA LYS A 19 34.07 -20.34 -2.64
C LYS A 19 34.53 -20.80 -4.02
N LEU A 20 34.18 -20.07 -5.08
CA LEU A 20 34.61 -20.35 -6.46
C LEU A 20 36.13 -20.37 -6.62
N ALA A 21 36.85 -19.46 -5.96
CA ALA A 21 38.30 -19.36 -6.02
C ALA A 21 39.03 -20.54 -5.36
N LEU A 22 38.35 -21.27 -4.47
CA LEU A 22 38.91 -22.37 -3.66
C LEU A 22 38.45 -23.77 -4.10
N ILE A 23 37.56 -23.90 -5.10
CA ILE A 23 36.98 -25.20 -5.55
C ILE A 23 38.03 -26.25 -5.93
N LYS A 24 39.20 -25.84 -6.41
CA LYS A 24 40.17 -26.77 -7.04
C LYS A 24 41.47 -26.99 -6.28
N THR A 25 41.70 -26.37 -5.12
CA THR A 25 42.96 -26.53 -4.40
C THR A 25 42.81 -26.21 -2.91
N ASP A 26 43.43 -27.02 -2.04
CA ASP A 26 43.84 -26.67 -0.66
C ASP A 26 44.88 -25.52 -0.64
N SER A 27 44.87 -24.65 -1.64
CA SER A 27 45.82 -23.56 -1.79
C SER A 27 45.34 -22.34 -1.02
N GLU A 28 46.25 -21.74 -0.27
CA GLU A 28 46.10 -20.40 0.30
C GLU A 28 45.62 -19.37 -0.74
N LEU A 29 44.92 -18.34 -0.26
CA LEU A 29 44.45 -17.25 -1.10
C LEU A 29 45.63 -16.42 -1.62
N SER A 30 45.94 -16.56 -2.92
CA SER A 30 46.92 -15.68 -3.58
C SER A 30 46.43 -14.23 -3.62
N SER A 31 47.36 -13.28 -3.71
CA SER A 31 47.05 -11.85 -3.87
C SER A 31 46.14 -11.59 -5.08
N SER A 32 46.40 -12.24 -6.22
CA SER A 32 45.58 -12.12 -7.42
C SER A 32 44.13 -12.57 -7.22
N LYS A 33 43.91 -13.71 -6.54
CA LYS A 33 42.56 -14.21 -6.23
C LYS A 33 41.86 -13.26 -5.26
N THR A 34 42.58 -12.74 -4.27
CA THR A 34 42.06 -11.77 -3.31
C THR A 34 41.59 -10.50 -4.00
N ILE A 35 42.39 -9.93 -4.90
CA ILE A 35 42.02 -8.76 -5.72
C ILE A 35 40.78 -9.08 -6.56
N ALA A 36 40.73 -10.22 -7.25
CA ALA A 36 39.58 -10.58 -8.07
C ALA A 36 38.30 -10.80 -7.25
N ILE A 37 38.39 -11.37 -6.04
CA ILE A 37 37.26 -11.55 -5.11
C ILE A 37 36.71 -10.20 -4.67
N PHE A 38 37.57 -9.30 -4.20
CA PHE A 38 37.15 -7.96 -3.80
C PHE A 38 36.62 -7.16 -4.98
N GLY A 39 37.25 -7.25 -6.15
CA GLY A 39 36.76 -6.64 -7.39
C GLY A 39 35.37 -7.13 -7.79
N SER A 40 35.10 -8.43 -7.64
CA SER A 40 33.77 -9.01 -7.85
C SER A 40 32.74 -8.41 -6.89
N GLY A 41 33.10 -8.29 -5.60
CA GLY A 41 32.26 -7.65 -4.59
C GLY A 41 31.96 -6.19 -4.93
N ILE A 42 32.99 -5.39 -5.24
CA ILE A 42 32.86 -3.96 -5.53
C ILE A 42 31.96 -3.74 -6.74
N VAL A 43 32.25 -4.41 -7.87
CA VAL A 43 31.50 -4.20 -9.13
C VAL A 43 30.04 -4.63 -8.98
N GLY A 44 29.78 -5.81 -8.40
CA GLY A 44 28.40 -6.29 -8.24
C GLY A 44 27.59 -5.43 -7.25
N ALA A 45 28.19 -5.03 -6.13
CA ALA A 45 27.53 -4.18 -5.15
C ALA A 45 27.25 -2.78 -5.68
N LEU A 46 28.20 -2.16 -6.40
CA LEU A 46 28.00 -0.86 -7.04
C LEU A 46 27.00 -0.92 -8.20
N ALA A 47 26.97 -2.00 -8.97
CA ALA A 47 25.98 -2.18 -10.03
C ALA A 47 24.56 -2.19 -9.47
N TYR A 48 24.34 -2.82 -8.31
CA TYR A 48 23.04 -2.73 -7.63
C TYR A 48 22.80 -1.35 -6.99
N THR A 49 23.84 -0.74 -6.41
CA THR A 49 23.76 0.61 -5.83
C THR A 49 23.21 1.62 -6.82
N PHE A 50 23.70 1.58 -8.05
CA PHE A 50 23.31 2.50 -9.12
C PHE A 50 22.23 1.94 -10.04
N SER A 51 21.56 0.85 -9.66
CA SER A 51 20.38 0.37 -10.39
C SER A 51 19.18 1.27 -10.12
N ASP A 52 18.41 1.56 -11.17
CA ASP A 52 17.29 2.52 -11.17
C ASP A 52 16.34 2.30 -9.98
N THR A 53 15.81 1.09 -9.83
CA THR A 53 14.83 0.78 -8.79
C THR A 53 15.41 0.90 -7.38
N PHE A 54 16.63 0.42 -7.15
CA PHE A 54 17.22 0.42 -5.82
C PHE A 54 17.64 1.83 -5.39
N TRP A 55 18.24 2.60 -6.30
CA TRP A 55 18.58 3.99 -6.01
C TRP A 55 17.32 4.81 -5.76
N PHE A 56 16.28 4.66 -6.58
CA PHE A 56 15.00 5.33 -6.38
C PHE A 56 14.43 5.06 -4.98
N SER A 57 14.42 3.79 -4.57
CA SER A 57 13.96 3.36 -3.24
C SER A 57 14.83 3.90 -2.09
N ALA A 58 16.10 4.23 -2.33
CA ALA A 58 17.01 4.75 -1.32
C ALA A 58 16.83 6.25 -1.01
N VAL A 59 16.24 6.99 -1.95
CA VAL A 59 15.96 8.43 -1.82
C VAL A 59 14.46 8.73 -1.66
N GLU A 60 13.66 7.69 -1.41
CA GLU A 60 12.22 7.77 -1.15
C GLU A 60 11.89 7.40 0.30
N GLY A 61 10.90 8.07 0.87
CA GLY A 61 10.37 7.81 2.21
C GLY A 61 9.40 6.62 2.25
N GLU A 62 9.81 5.43 1.80
CA GLU A 62 9.01 4.20 1.84
C GLU A 62 9.73 3.05 2.58
N VAL A 63 8.99 1.98 2.91
CA VAL A 63 9.49 0.83 3.69
C VAL A 63 10.52 -0.04 2.94
N TYR A 64 10.65 0.13 1.61
CA TYR A 64 11.43 -0.77 0.74
C TYR A 64 12.95 -0.71 0.99
N ALA A 65 13.48 0.44 1.42
CA ALA A 65 14.88 0.56 1.84
C ALA A 65 15.19 -0.33 3.05
N MET A 66 14.29 -0.35 4.05
CA MET A 66 14.44 -1.18 5.25
C MET A 66 14.16 -2.67 4.95
N SER A 67 13.17 -2.97 4.10
CA SER A 67 12.90 -4.33 3.62
C SER A 67 14.11 -4.95 2.90
N SER A 68 14.75 -4.17 2.01
CA SER A 68 15.94 -4.60 1.28
C SER A 68 17.13 -4.85 2.22
N PHE A 69 17.27 -4.03 3.27
CA PHE A 69 18.27 -4.23 4.31
C PHE A 69 18.08 -5.56 5.05
N PHE A 70 16.87 -5.88 5.51
CA PHE A 70 16.60 -7.16 6.17
C PHE A 70 16.82 -8.35 5.25
N THR A 71 16.42 -8.25 3.97
CA THR A 71 16.68 -9.28 2.95
C THR A 71 18.17 -9.55 2.79
N ALA A 72 18.99 -8.50 2.64
CA ALA A 72 20.43 -8.64 2.50
C ALA A 72 21.10 -9.17 3.78
N LEU A 73 20.71 -8.64 4.95
CA LEU A 73 21.25 -9.04 6.25
C LEU A 73 20.94 -10.50 6.59
N VAL A 74 19.69 -10.94 6.40
CA VAL A 74 19.28 -12.32 6.68
C VAL A 74 19.94 -13.29 5.71
N PHE A 75 20.01 -12.94 4.42
CA PHE A 75 20.70 -13.77 3.45
C PHE A 75 22.20 -13.86 3.71
N TRP A 76 22.85 -12.75 4.07
CA TRP A 76 24.25 -12.79 4.53
C TRP A 76 24.43 -13.61 5.80
N ALA A 77 23.52 -13.49 6.78
CA ALA A 77 23.59 -14.21 8.05
C ALA A 77 23.52 -15.73 7.84
N ILE A 78 22.74 -16.23 6.87
CA ILE A 78 22.71 -17.66 6.57
C ILE A 78 24.01 -18.15 5.92
N LEU A 79 24.65 -17.33 5.07
CA LEU A 79 25.97 -17.65 4.52
C LEU A 79 27.04 -17.61 5.62
N LYS A 80 26.88 -16.70 6.59
CA LYS A 80 27.76 -16.66 7.76
C LYS A 80 27.57 -17.91 8.61
N TRP A 81 26.34 -18.33 8.89
CA TRP A 81 26.04 -19.61 9.56
C TRP A 81 26.70 -20.79 8.84
N GLU A 82 26.57 -20.85 7.52
CA GLU A 82 27.15 -21.91 6.69
C GLU A 82 28.68 -22.01 6.89
N SER A 83 29.36 -20.87 6.92
CA SER A 83 30.82 -20.80 7.09
C SER A 83 31.33 -21.29 8.45
N VAL A 84 30.48 -21.23 9.48
CA VAL A 84 30.82 -21.63 10.86
C VAL A 84 29.97 -22.81 11.34
N SER A 85 29.30 -23.53 10.44
CA SER A 85 28.23 -24.47 10.81
C SER A 85 28.72 -25.68 11.62
N ASP A 86 30.03 -25.91 11.59
CA ASP A 86 30.75 -26.99 12.25
C ASP A 86 31.39 -26.53 13.59
N GLU A 87 31.36 -25.22 13.88
CA GLU A 87 31.80 -24.65 15.15
C GLU A 87 30.72 -24.77 16.25
N ASN A 88 31.17 -24.72 17.51
CA ASN A 88 30.27 -24.61 18.65
C ASN A 88 29.43 -23.33 18.58
N TYR A 89 28.19 -23.39 19.05
CA TYR A 89 27.23 -22.27 19.07
C TYR A 89 26.84 -21.72 17.68
N SER A 90 27.13 -22.40 16.57
CA SER A 90 26.78 -21.95 15.22
C SER A 90 25.29 -21.61 15.05
N TYR A 91 24.40 -22.33 15.73
CA TYR A 91 22.94 -22.10 15.71
C TYR A 91 22.50 -20.72 16.22
N ARG A 92 23.35 -19.95 16.92
CA ARG A 92 23.05 -18.56 17.27
C ARG A 92 22.69 -17.70 16.04
N TRP A 93 23.28 -18.01 14.89
CA TRP A 93 22.95 -17.36 13.62
C TRP A 93 21.54 -17.69 13.13
N ILE A 94 21.07 -18.93 13.34
CA ILE A 94 19.69 -19.31 13.02
C ILE A 94 18.71 -18.55 13.91
N ILE A 95 19.02 -18.43 15.21
CA ILE A 95 18.20 -17.67 16.16
C ILE A 95 18.19 -16.16 15.81
N LEU A 96 19.34 -15.61 15.42
CA LEU A 96 19.43 -14.25 14.91
C LEU A 96 18.59 -14.07 13.64
N ILE A 97 18.66 -15.01 12.69
CA ILE A 97 17.85 -14.97 11.47
C ILE A 97 16.36 -14.96 11.82
N THR A 98 15.89 -15.82 12.74
CA THR A 98 14.47 -15.87 13.09
C THR A 98 14.01 -14.58 13.79
N PHE A 99 14.86 -13.98 14.61
CA PHE A 99 14.62 -12.66 15.19
C PHE A 99 14.50 -11.57 14.12
N LEU A 100 15.45 -11.53 13.18
CA LEU A 100 15.48 -10.56 12.07
C LEU A 100 14.30 -10.75 11.11
N VAL A 101 13.88 -12.00 10.86
CA VAL A 101 12.64 -12.29 10.11
C VAL A 101 11.43 -11.74 10.87
N GLY A 102 11.36 -11.93 12.19
CA GLY A 102 10.32 -11.35 13.04
C GLY A 102 10.25 -9.82 12.94
N LEU A 103 11.39 -9.14 13.11
CA LEU A 103 11.51 -7.68 12.95
C LEU A 103 11.12 -7.24 11.55
N SER A 104 11.57 -7.97 10.53
CA SER A 104 11.26 -7.65 9.14
C SER A 104 9.77 -7.75 8.87
N ILE A 105 9.03 -8.67 9.48
CA ILE A 105 7.58 -8.73 9.30
C ILE A 105 6.93 -7.43 9.80
N GLY A 106 7.48 -6.82 10.87
CA GLY A 106 7.18 -5.46 11.38
C GLY A 106 7.27 -4.35 10.35
N VAL A 107 8.08 -4.55 9.30
CA VAL A 107 8.37 -3.57 8.26
C VAL A 107 7.69 -3.96 6.94
N HIS A 108 7.97 -5.18 6.46
CA HIS A 108 7.42 -5.76 5.24
C HIS A 108 7.60 -7.29 5.20
N LEU A 109 6.59 -8.00 4.69
CA LEU A 109 6.61 -9.46 4.51
C LEU A 109 7.57 -10.01 3.43
N LEU A 110 8.22 -9.16 2.62
CA LEU A 110 9.01 -9.60 1.45
C LEU A 110 10.21 -10.46 1.84
N ASN A 111 10.75 -10.26 3.04
CA ASN A 111 11.89 -11.04 3.53
C ASN A 111 11.58 -12.54 3.66
N LEU A 112 10.30 -12.93 3.80
CA LEU A 112 9.90 -14.35 3.82
C LEU A 112 10.25 -15.08 2.52
N LEU A 113 10.39 -14.35 1.40
CA LEU A 113 10.78 -14.91 0.11
C LEU A 113 12.25 -15.39 0.09
N THR A 114 13.05 -15.05 1.09
CA THR A 114 14.43 -15.55 1.23
C THR A 114 14.48 -16.96 1.83
N VAL A 115 13.41 -17.40 2.52
CA VAL A 115 13.35 -18.68 3.25
C VAL A 115 13.70 -19.89 2.37
N PRO A 116 13.20 -20.03 1.12
CA PRO A 116 13.55 -21.16 0.28
C PRO A 116 15.05 -21.23 -0.02
N ALA A 117 15.69 -20.08 -0.30
CA ALA A 117 17.12 -20.02 -0.51
C ALA A 117 17.91 -20.38 0.76
N MET A 118 17.47 -19.92 1.94
CA MET A 118 18.11 -20.26 3.22
C MET A 118 17.98 -21.75 3.58
N VAL A 119 16.82 -22.35 3.35
CA VAL A 119 16.61 -23.79 3.58
C VAL A 119 17.52 -24.61 2.65
N LEU A 120 17.71 -24.16 1.40
CA LEU A 120 18.67 -24.79 0.49
C LEU A 120 20.12 -24.66 0.96
N VAL A 121 20.52 -23.52 1.54
CA VAL A 121 21.85 -23.37 2.18
C VAL A 121 22.03 -24.41 3.29
N ILE A 122 21.04 -24.58 4.16
CA ILE A 122 21.06 -25.59 5.23
C ILE A 122 21.16 -27.01 4.66
N TYR A 123 20.34 -27.31 3.65
CA TYR A 123 20.31 -28.63 3.03
C TYR A 123 21.64 -28.98 2.37
N PHE A 124 22.19 -28.11 1.52
CA PHE A 124 23.44 -28.36 0.81
C PHE A 124 24.66 -28.40 1.74
N LYS A 125 24.60 -27.73 2.91
CA LYS A 125 25.68 -27.80 3.90
C LYS A 125 25.63 -29.08 4.75
N LYS A 126 24.44 -29.58 5.10
CA LYS A 126 24.29 -30.72 6.04
C LYS A 126 24.09 -32.08 5.34
N TYR A 127 23.66 -32.10 4.08
CA TYR A 127 23.30 -33.32 3.38
C TYR A 127 23.91 -33.39 1.98
N LYS A 128 24.10 -34.61 1.48
CA LYS A 128 24.47 -34.85 0.09
C LYS A 128 23.30 -34.46 -0.82
N PRO A 129 23.50 -33.57 -1.83
CA PRO A 129 22.43 -33.15 -2.72
C PRO A 129 21.83 -34.31 -3.52
N THR A 130 20.50 -34.44 -3.48
CA THR A 130 19.72 -35.37 -4.33
C THR A 130 18.48 -34.66 -4.84
N THR A 131 17.94 -35.07 -6.00
CA THR A 131 16.72 -34.45 -6.56
C THR A 131 15.55 -34.50 -5.58
N LYS A 132 15.34 -35.64 -4.91
CA LYS A 132 14.28 -35.79 -3.89
C LYS A 132 14.51 -34.87 -2.70
N GLY A 133 15.74 -34.78 -2.19
CA GLY A 133 16.06 -33.92 -1.05
C GLY A 133 15.92 -32.43 -1.37
N ILE A 134 16.25 -32.00 -2.60
CA ILE A 134 16.00 -30.64 -3.08
C ILE A 134 14.50 -30.33 -3.09
N VAL A 135 13.69 -31.23 -3.66
CA VAL A 135 12.22 -31.06 -3.71
C VAL A 135 11.63 -30.99 -2.31
N TYR A 136 12.01 -31.89 -1.40
CA TYR A 136 11.54 -31.85 -0.02
C TYR A 136 11.96 -30.59 0.72
N SER A 137 13.16 -30.07 0.46
CA SER A 137 13.65 -28.82 1.07
C SER A 137 12.82 -27.62 0.60
N ILE A 138 12.50 -27.55 -0.69
CA ILE A 138 11.64 -26.50 -1.25
C ILE A 138 10.22 -26.61 -0.67
N LEU A 139 9.61 -27.81 -0.64
CA LEU A 139 8.30 -28.01 -0.04
C LEU A 139 8.27 -27.62 1.44
N LEU A 140 9.30 -28.01 2.20
CA LEU A 140 9.45 -27.62 3.61
C LEU A 140 9.52 -26.09 3.75
N SER A 141 10.23 -25.40 2.86
CA SER A 141 10.31 -23.94 2.88
C SER A 141 8.95 -23.26 2.68
N PHE A 142 8.10 -23.80 1.80
CA PHE A 142 6.73 -23.32 1.61
C PHE A 142 5.83 -23.62 2.81
N VAL A 143 6.02 -24.77 3.48
CA VAL A 143 5.33 -25.06 4.75
C VAL A 143 5.74 -24.06 5.83
N ILE A 144 7.03 -23.72 5.93
CA ILE A 144 7.51 -22.70 6.88
C ILE A 144 6.92 -21.33 6.56
N ILE A 145 6.95 -20.90 5.29
CA ILE A 145 6.35 -19.63 4.87
C ILE A 145 4.85 -19.62 5.20
N GLY A 146 4.11 -20.69 4.86
CA GLY A 146 2.68 -20.77 5.11
C GLY A 146 2.35 -20.79 6.60
N PHE A 147 3.14 -21.48 7.41
CA PHE A 147 3.03 -21.43 8.86
C PHE A 147 3.24 -20.00 9.38
N ILE A 148 4.25 -19.27 8.90
CA ILE A 148 4.48 -17.89 9.34
C ILE A 148 3.35 -16.96 8.88
N MET A 149 2.98 -17.02 7.60
CA MET A 149 2.02 -16.11 6.96
C MET A 149 0.57 -16.31 7.42
N TRP A 150 0.13 -17.55 7.67
CA TRP A 150 -1.26 -17.85 8.00
C TRP A 150 -1.45 -18.42 9.41
N GLY A 151 -0.41 -19.04 9.97
CA GLY A 151 -0.44 -19.66 11.30
C GLY A 151 0.04 -18.73 12.41
N LEU A 152 1.26 -18.20 12.29
CA LEU A 152 1.93 -17.45 13.36
C LEU A 152 1.47 -16.00 13.38
N VAL A 153 1.71 -15.24 12.31
CA VAL A 153 1.51 -13.77 12.28
C VAL A 153 0.04 -13.38 12.50
N PRO A 154 -0.90 -13.78 11.62
CA PRO A 154 -2.31 -13.46 11.85
C PRO A 154 -2.93 -14.34 12.94
N GLY A 155 -2.41 -15.55 13.19
CA GLY A 155 -2.96 -16.42 14.22
C GLY A 155 -2.75 -15.87 15.63
N LEU A 156 -1.58 -15.32 15.95
CA LEU A 156 -1.31 -14.69 17.25
C LEU A 156 -2.35 -13.61 17.56
N VAL A 157 -2.64 -12.73 16.59
CA VAL A 157 -3.59 -11.63 16.78
C VAL A 157 -5.04 -12.12 16.72
N LYS A 158 -5.34 -13.09 15.85
CA LYS A 158 -6.68 -13.68 15.76
C LYS A 158 -7.09 -14.35 17.07
N TYR A 159 -6.21 -15.16 17.65
CA TYR A 159 -6.53 -15.84 18.90
C TYR A 159 -6.50 -14.87 20.09
N SER A 160 -5.63 -13.84 20.10
CA SER A 160 -5.72 -12.79 21.13
C SER A 160 -7.07 -12.06 21.05
N SER A 161 -7.56 -11.72 19.85
CA SER A 161 -8.89 -11.14 19.61
C SER A 161 -10.04 -12.06 20.08
N VAL A 162 -9.92 -13.39 19.91
CA VAL A 162 -10.93 -14.33 20.42
C VAL A 162 -10.93 -14.38 21.95
N PHE A 163 -9.76 -14.50 22.58
CA PHE A 163 -9.63 -14.48 24.04
C PHE A 163 -10.16 -13.16 24.61
N GLU A 164 -9.77 -12.04 24.00
CA GLU A 164 -10.22 -10.70 24.37
C GLU A 164 -11.74 -10.59 24.39
N ARG A 165 -12.42 -11.01 23.32
CA ARG A 165 -13.89 -11.00 23.26
C ARG A 165 -14.53 -11.93 24.28
N VAL A 166 -14.02 -13.14 24.48
CA VAL A 166 -14.58 -14.09 25.45
C VAL A 166 -14.45 -13.56 26.88
N PHE A 167 -13.31 -13.00 27.25
CA PHE A 167 -13.08 -12.45 28.58
C PHE A 167 -13.95 -11.23 28.86
N VAL A 168 -14.02 -10.28 27.92
CA VAL A 168 -14.80 -9.06 28.11
C VAL A 168 -16.31 -9.33 28.05
N ASN A 169 -16.79 -10.06 27.03
CA ASN A 169 -18.22 -10.25 26.83
C ASN A 169 -18.81 -11.35 27.73
N SER A 170 -18.11 -12.48 27.93
CA SER A 170 -18.62 -13.62 28.70
C SER A 170 -18.21 -13.56 30.17
N PHE A 171 -16.93 -13.36 30.47
CA PHE A 171 -16.43 -13.28 31.86
C PHE A 171 -16.57 -11.89 32.49
N ARG A 172 -17.05 -10.90 31.72
CA ARG A 172 -17.32 -9.52 32.18
C ARG A 172 -16.08 -8.81 32.73
N THR A 173 -14.90 -9.15 32.25
CA THR A 173 -13.66 -8.48 32.65
C THR A 173 -13.50 -7.13 31.95
N PRO A 174 -12.66 -6.21 32.48
CA PRO A 174 -12.22 -5.04 31.74
C PRO A 174 -11.55 -5.39 30.40
N PHE A 175 -11.47 -4.41 29.49
CA PHE A 175 -10.73 -4.52 28.22
C PHE A 175 -9.27 -4.91 28.46
N ASN A 176 -8.68 -5.57 27.45
CA ASN A 176 -7.31 -6.08 27.37
C ASN A 176 -6.98 -7.27 28.29
N VAL A 177 -7.84 -7.64 29.24
CA VAL A 177 -7.57 -8.78 30.16
C VAL A 177 -7.45 -10.10 29.40
N GLY A 178 -8.33 -10.36 28.42
CA GLY A 178 -8.25 -11.59 27.62
C GLY A 178 -6.99 -11.65 26.78
N THR A 179 -6.59 -10.51 26.20
CA THR A 179 -5.32 -10.37 25.47
C THR A 179 -4.11 -10.68 26.36
N ILE A 180 -4.05 -10.12 27.57
CA ILE A 180 -2.96 -10.37 28.52
C ILE A 180 -2.88 -11.85 28.92
N VAL A 181 -4.03 -12.45 29.27
CA VAL A 181 -4.10 -13.88 29.63
C VAL A 181 -3.62 -14.76 28.48
N TYR A 182 -4.01 -14.45 27.24
CA TYR A 182 -3.55 -15.19 26.06
C TYR A 182 -2.02 -15.17 25.93
N PHE A 183 -1.38 -14.00 26.04
CA PHE A 183 0.08 -13.89 25.93
C PHE A 183 0.81 -14.53 27.12
N LEU A 184 0.24 -14.51 28.33
CA LEU A 184 0.78 -15.26 29.48
C LEU A 184 0.73 -16.77 29.25
N ILE A 185 -0.35 -17.29 28.65
CA ILE A 185 -0.46 -18.71 28.28
C ILE A 185 0.61 -19.06 27.24
N ILE A 186 0.79 -18.24 26.20
CA ILE A 186 1.84 -18.47 25.19
C ILE A 186 3.23 -18.45 25.83
N ALA A 187 3.54 -17.49 26.70
CA ALA A 187 4.80 -17.43 27.43
C ALA A 187 5.01 -18.66 28.32
N GLY A 188 3.96 -19.12 29.02
CA GLY A 188 3.98 -20.34 29.82
C GLY A 188 4.24 -21.60 28.99
N LEU A 189 3.57 -21.75 27.85
CA LEU A 189 3.76 -22.87 26.92
C LEU A 189 5.16 -22.88 26.31
N LEU A 190 5.69 -21.71 25.93
CA LEU A 190 7.06 -21.59 25.44
C LEU A 190 8.07 -21.99 26.52
N THR A 191 7.91 -21.47 27.75
CA THR A 191 8.77 -21.79 28.90
C THR A 191 8.73 -23.27 29.23
N TRP A 192 7.53 -23.87 29.28
CA TRP A 192 7.37 -25.31 29.47
C TRP A 192 8.05 -26.12 28.36
N GLY A 193 7.88 -25.71 27.10
CA GLY A 193 8.52 -26.35 25.95
C GLY A 193 10.04 -26.29 26.00
N PHE A 194 10.62 -25.18 26.46
CA PHE A 194 12.06 -25.06 26.71
C PHE A 194 12.53 -26.05 27.77
N ILE A 195 11.91 -26.01 28.95
CA ILE A 195 12.24 -26.91 30.07
C ILE A 195 12.12 -28.38 29.64
N TYR A 196 11.06 -28.73 28.92
CA TYR A 196 10.85 -30.08 28.42
C TYR A 196 11.93 -30.50 27.41
N SER A 197 12.26 -29.62 26.45
CA SER A 197 13.28 -29.90 25.43
C SER A 197 14.66 -30.15 26.04
N GLU A 198 15.01 -29.39 27.08
CA GLU A 198 16.27 -29.51 27.80
C GLU A 198 16.31 -30.79 28.65
N LYS A 199 15.27 -31.03 29.47
CA LYS A 199 15.15 -32.25 30.28
C LYS A 199 15.21 -33.53 29.44
N LYS A 200 14.62 -33.52 28.24
CA LYS A 200 14.63 -34.67 27.31
C LYS A 200 15.83 -34.67 26.35
N LYS A 201 16.77 -33.73 26.47
CA LYS A 201 17.95 -33.56 25.60
C LYS A 201 17.59 -33.49 24.10
N LYS A 202 16.41 -32.97 23.76
CA LYS A 202 15.90 -32.84 22.38
C LYS A 202 16.43 -31.54 21.75
N ARG A 203 17.66 -31.58 21.21
CA ARG A 203 18.34 -30.40 20.63
C ARG A 203 17.53 -29.68 19.55
N LEU A 204 16.96 -30.41 18.58
CA LEU A 204 16.19 -29.80 17.49
C LEU A 204 14.94 -29.08 18.03
N LEU A 205 14.23 -29.71 18.98
CA LEU A 205 13.07 -29.08 19.62
C LEU A 205 13.48 -27.79 20.34
N ASN A 206 14.61 -27.79 21.06
CA ASN A 206 15.10 -26.59 21.73
C ASN A 206 15.38 -25.43 20.74
N ILE A 207 16.02 -25.73 19.60
CA ILE A 207 16.25 -24.75 18.54
C ILE A 207 14.94 -24.22 17.95
N ILE A 208 13.95 -25.09 17.73
CA ILE A 208 12.62 -24.70 17.24
C ILE A 208 11.93 -23.77 18.25
N MET A 209 11.97 -24.10 19.55
CA MET A 209 11.41 -23.26 20.60
C MET A 209 12.10 -21.89 20.64
N LEU A 210 13.44 -21.85 20.57
CA LEU A 210 14.20 -20.59 20.54
C LEU A 210 13.83 -19.77 19.30
N SER A 211 13.76 -20.42 18.14
CA SER A 211 13.39 -19.78 16.88
C SER A 211 12.00 -19.16 16.96
N LEU A 212 11.04 -19.90 17.51
CA LEU A 212 9.65 -19.45 17.72
C LEU A 212 9.57 -18.27 18.70
N THR A 213 10.32 -18.31 19.80
CA THR A 213 10.36 -17.19 20.75
C THR A 213 10.96 -15.94 20.11
N PHE A 214 12.10 -16.06 19.43
CA PHE A 214 12.76 -14.90 18.85
C PHE A 214 12.02 -14.29 17.67
N ILE A 215 11.32 -15.08 16.84
CA ILE A 215 10.44 -14.52 15.81
C ILE A 215 9.25 -13.77 16.44
N ILE A 216 8.68 -14.26 17.54
CA ILE A 216 7.59 -13.57 18.27
C ILE A 216 8.11 -12.27 18.90
N ILE A 217 9.32 -12.28 19.49
CA ILE A 217 9.95 -11.07 20.02
C ILE A 217 10.17 -10.05 18.90
N GLY A 218 10.71 -10.45 17.75
CA GLY A 218 10.87 -9.55 16.61
C GLY A 218 9.52 -9.00 16.11
N TYR A 219 8.51 -9.87 16.00
CA TYR A 219 7.16 -9.50 15.56
C TYR A 219 6.42 -8.59 16.57
N SER A 220 6.82 -8.59 17.85
CA SER A 220 6.21 -7.74 18.89
C SER A 220 6.35 -6.24 18.61
N THR A 221 7.25 -5.84 17.72
CA THR A 221 7.36 -4.44 17.24
C THR A 221 6.04 -3.89 16.69
N PHE A 222 5.14 -4.75 16.18
CA PHE A 222 3.78 -4.33 15.76
C PHE A 222 2.93 -3.74 16.88
N LEU A 223 3.23 -4.03 18.15
CA LEU A 223 2.52 -3.44 19.29
C LEU A 223 2.61 -1.92 19.30
N ILE A 224 3.59 -1.32 18.62
CA ILE A 224 3.68 0.14 18.47
C ILE A 224 2.43 0.74 17.84
N LEU A 225 1.75 0.02 16.93
CA LEU A 225 0.51 0.49 16.29
C LEU A 225 -0.58 0.67 17.34
N VAL A 226 -0.78 -0.35 18.19
CA VAL A 226 -1.77 -0.32 19.26
C VAL A 226 -1.43 0.75 20.29
N ILE A 227 -0.16 0.82 20.71
CA ILE A 227 0.31 1.81 21.68
C ILE A 227 0.08 3.23 21.16
N ARG A 228 0.46 3.50 19.91
CA ARG A 228 0.30 4.81 19.26
C ARG A 228 -1.17 5.17 19.08
N SER A 229 -1.99 4.24 18.60
CA SER A 229 -3.42 4.44 18.38
C SER A 229 -4.15 4.83 19.67
N ASN A 230 -3.82 4.19 20.81
CA ASN A 230 -4.42 4.51 22.10
C ASN A 230 -4.15 5.96 22.58
N VAL A 231 -3.10 6.62 22.09
CA VAL A 231 -2.82 8.05 22.38
C VAL A 231 -3.71 8.98 21.54
N ASN A 232 -4.46 8.44 20.58
CA ASN A 232 -5.38 9.14 19.69
C ASN A 232 -4.75 10.33 18.93
N PRO A 233 -3.60 10.12 18.25
CA PRO A 233 -2.93 11.21 17.54
C PRO A 233 -3.82 11.78 16.42
N PRO A 234 -3.54 13.00 15.94
CA PRO A 234 -4.33 13.62 14.86
C PRO A 234 -4.41 12.79 13.58
N ILE A 235 -3.35 12.01 13.28
CA ILE A 235 -3.28 11.07 12.16
C ILE A 235 -3.22 9.65 12.73
N ASP A 236 -4.35 8.95 12.69
CA ASP A 236 -4.51 7.61 13.26
C ASP A 236 -5.35 6.71 12.36
N GLU A 237 -4.77 6.29 11.23
CA GLU A 237 -5.51 5.55 10.20
C GLU A 237 -6.02 4.19 10.71
N ASN A 238 -7.34 3.97 10.56
CA ASN A 238 -8.08 2.78 11.01
C ASN A 238 -8.14 2.57 12.53
N SER A 239 -7.52 3.43 13.34
CA SER A 239 -7.51 3.40 14.81
C SER A 239 -7.41 1.98 15.42
N PRO A 240 -6.30 1.25 15.20
CA PRO A 240 -6.10 -0.10 15.74
C PRO A 240 -5.80 -0.10 17.26
N ASP A 241 -6.75 0.35 18.08
CA ASP A 241 -6.61 0.57 19.53
C ASP A 241 -6.56 -0.70 20.39
N ASP A 242 -6.94 -1.85 19.85
CA ASP A 242 -7.03 -3.10 20.59
C ASP A 242 -6.80 -4.33 19.70
N ALA A 243 -6.76 -5.52 20.30
CA ALA A 243 -6.48 -6.77 19.60
C ALA A 243 -7.52 -7.10 18.49
N VAL A 244 -8.77 -6.65 18.64
CA VAL A 244 -9.83 -6.87 17.66
C VAL A 244 -9.68 -5.90 16.49
N ALA A 245 -9.48 -4.62 16.76
CA ALA A 245 -9.23 -3.62 15.73
C ALA A 245 -7.92 -3.91 14.96
N LEU A 246 -6.85 -4.30 15.67
CA LEU A 246 -5.58 -4.70 15.08
C LEU A 246 -5.73 -5.91 14.14
N LEU A 247 -6.59 -6.88 14.46
CA LEU A 247 -6.85 -8.02 13.58
C LEU A 247 -7.46 -7.56 12.25
N SER A 248 -8.46 -6.67 12.30
CA SER A 248 -9.10 -6.15 11.09
C SER A 248 -8.11 -5.34 10.24
N TYR A 249 -7.26 -4.54 10.91
CA TYR A 249 -6.17 -3.80 10.28
C TYR A 249 -5.17 -4.72 9.57
N LEU A 250 -4.64 -5.75 10.26
CA LEU A 250 -3.66 -6.68 9.70
C LEU A 250 -4.23 -7.53 8.56
N ASN A 251 -5.49 -7.92 8.65
CA ASN A 251 -6.17 -8.66 7.59
C ASN A 251 -6.55 -7.76 6.39
N ARG A 252 -6.34 -6.44 6.50
CA ARG A 252 -6.64 -5.47 5.43
C ARG A 252 -8.08 -5.59 4.94
N GLU A 253 -9.01 -5.84 5.85
CA GLU A 253 -10.37 -6.26 5.47
C GLU A 253 -11.12 -5.18 4.65
N GLN A 254 -10.68 -3.92 4.73
CA GLN A 254 -11.19 -2.80 3.94
C GLN A 254 -10.91 -2.91 2.42
N TYR A 255 -9.89 -3.65 1.99
CA TYR A 255 -9.46 -3.70 0.58
C TYR A 255 -10.02 -4.88 -0.23
N GLY A 256 -10.88 -5.71 0.38
CA GLY A 256 -11.42 -6.91 -0.26
C GLY A 256 -10.37 -8.01 -0.47
N SER A 257 -10.68 -8.99 -1.33
CA SER A 257 -9.79 -10.11 -1.63
C SER A 257 -9.50 -10.22 -3.13
N ASN A 258 -8.30 -10.70 -3.44
CA ASN A 258 -7.89 -10.99 -4.81
C ASN A 258 -7.78 -12.52 -4.97
N PRO A 259 -8.36 -13.13 -6.00
CA PRO A 259 -8.28 -14.57 -6.18
C PRO A 259 -6.88 -14.99 -6.65
N LEU A 260 -6.27 -15.96 -5.97
CA LEU A 260 -4.91 -16.44 -6.29
C LEU A 260 -4.90 -17.85 -6.91
N VAL A 261 -5.50 -18.83 -6.23
CA VAL A 261 -5.45 -20.24 -6.66
C VAL A 261 -6.69 -20.63 -7.48
N TYR A 262 -7.87 -20.19 -7.07
CA TYR A 262 -9.13 -20.42 -7.75
C TYR A 262 -10.04 -19.22 -7.53
N GLY A 263 -10.80 -18.83 -8.55
CA GLY A 263 -11.72 -17.70 -8.45
C GLY A 263 -12.23 -17.22 -9.80
N GLU A 264 -12.86 -16.06 -9.76
CA GLU A 264 -13.61 -15.43 -10.84
C GLU A 264 -12.74 -14.75 -11.90
N TYR A 265 -13.33 -14.56 -13.08
CA TYR A 265 -12.88 -13.57 -14.07
C TYR A 265 -13.69 -12.27 -13.93
N TYR A 266 -13.22 -11.23 -14.62
CA TYR A 266 -13.84 -9.90 -14.64
C TYR A 266 -15.32 -9.89 -15.06
N ASN A 267 -15.75 -10.83 -15.92
CA ASN A 267 -17.11 -10.91 -16.45
C ASN A 267 -17.93 -12.09 -15.89
N THR A 268 -17.44 -12.75 -14.83
CA THR A 268 -18.18 -13.86 -14.21
C THR A 268 -19.55 -13.37 -13.70
N PRO A 269 -20.67 -14.05 -14.01
CA PRO A 269 -21.98 -13.68 -13.45
C PRO A 269 -22.00 -13.74 -11.91
N ILE A 270 -22.68 -12.76 -11.29
CA ILE A 270 -22.96 -12.77 -9.85
C ILE A 270 -24.34 -13.41 -9.67
N LEU A 271 -24.42 -14.52 -8.94
CA LEU A 271 -25.67 -15.24 -8.70
C LEU A 271 -26.47 -14.62 -7.55
N LYS A 272 -25.78 -14.28 -6.46
CA LYS A 272 -26.36 -13.66 -5.27
C LYS A 272 -25.27 -13.03 -4.41
N THR A 273 -25.68 -12.24 -3.42
CA THR A 273 -24.84 -11.84 -2.30
C THR A 273 -25.08 -12.77 -1.11
N LYS A 274 -24.08 -12.86 -0.23
CA LYS A 274 -24.21 -13.52 1.08
C LYS A 274 -23.55 -12.64 2.15
N ASP A 275 -23.91 -12.91 3.40
CA ASP A 275 -23.32 -12.24 4.55
C ASP A 275 -21.84 -12.63 4.70
N GLY A 276 -21.00 -11.63 4.92
CA GLY A 276 -19.60 -11.80 5.29
C GLY A 276 -19.43 -12.05 6.79
N LYS A 277 -18.18 -12.16 7.23
CA LYS A 277 -17.88 -12.26 8.67
C LYS A 277 -18.08 -10.92 9.37
N PRO A 278 -18.85 -10.85 10.47
CA PRO A 278 -19.09 -9.59 11.17
C PRO A 278 -17.79 -9.06 11.77
N VAL A 279 -17.63 -7.74 11.72
CA VAL A 279 -16.53 -7.01 12.37
C VAL A 279 -17.00 -6.56 13.75
N TYR A 280 -16.17 -6.82 14.75
CA TYR A 280 -16.44 -6.41 16.13
C TYR A 280 -15.68 -5.13 16.44
N VAL A 281 -16.33 -4.23 17.19
CA VAL A 281 -15.74 -2.98 17.65
C VAL A 281 -15.86 -2.86 19.16
N LYS A 282 -14.91 -2.17 19.78
CA LYS A 282 -14.86 -1.90 21.21
C LYS A 282 -15.79 -0.73 21.56
N ASN A 283 -16.84 -1.01 22.33
CA ASN A 283 -17.79 0.01 22.78
C ASN A 283 -18.04 -0.03 24.30
N TYR A 284 -18.44 1.12 24.83
CA TYR A 284 -19.04 1.30 26.15
C TYR A 284 -20.56 1.26 26.01
N VAL A 285 -21.13 0.11 26.33
CA VAL A 285 -22.56 -0.16 26.28
C VAL A 285 -23.22 0.30 27.58
N VAL A 286 -24.21 1.18 27.46
CA VAL A 286 -25.07 1.57 28.57
C VAL A 286 -26.23 0.59 28.64
N ARG A 287 -26.39 -0.07 29.77
CA ARG A 287 -27.47 -1.01 30.04
C ARG A 287 -28.37 -0.51 31.15
N ASN A 288 -29.67 -0.68 30.99
CA ASN A 288 -30.64 -0.61 32.07
C ASN A 288 -31.01 -2.05 32.45
N ASN A 289 -30.54 -2.51 33.61
CA ASN A 289 -30.56 -3.93 33.97
C ASN A 289 -29.89 -4.79 32.85
N ASP A 290 -30.63 -5.69 32.20
CA ASP A 290 -30.12 -6.53 31.12
C ASP A 290 -30.32 -5.93 29.72
N TYR A 291 -31.09 -4.84 29.58
CA TYR A 291 -31.40 -4.22 28.30
C TYR A 291 -30.35 -3.19 27.89
N VAL A 292 -29.92 -3.23 26.62
CA VAL A 292 -29.05 -2.20 26.05
C VAL A 292 -29.88 -0.96 25.73
N VAL A 293 -29.49 0.19 26.27
CA VAL A 293 -30.14 1.49 26.02
C VAL A 293 -29.27 2.46 25.23
N GLY A 294 -27.97 2.19 25.12
CA GLY A 294 -27.02 2.95 24.29
C GLY A 294 -25.68 2.25 24.14
N SER A 295 -24.90 2.62 23.13
CA SER A 295 -23.58 2.03 22.86
C SER A 295 -22.65 3.10 22.29
N TYR A 296 -21.56 3.40 22.99
CA TYR A 296 -20.71 4.55 22.70
C TYR A 296 -19.26 4.13 22.51
N PHE A 297 -18.52 4.78 21.63
CA PHE A 297 -17.10 4.46 21.40
C PHE A 297 -16.21 5.02 22.50
N HIS A 298 -16.50 6.23 22.98
CA HIS A 298 -15.78 6.81 24.10
C HIS A 298 -16.56 6.62 25.40
N LYS A 299 -15.81 6.34 26.46
CA LYS A 299 -16.39 6.18 27.81
C LYS A 299 -17.12 7.46 28.26
N LYS A 300 -16.56 8.62 27.92
CA LYS A 300 -17.13 9.92 28.27
C LYS A 300 -18.52 10.13 27.68
N ASP A 301 -18.74 9.74 26.43
CA ASP A 301 -20.05 9.86 25.78
C ASP A 301 -21.10 8.97 26.47
N ALA A 302 -20.71 7.76 26.87
CA ALA A 302 -21.57 6.89 27.68
C ALA A 302 -21.87 7.52 29.06
N GLU A 303 -20.87 8.11 29.71
CA GLU A 303 -21.03 8.79 30.99
C GLU A 303 -21.96 10.01 30.88
N ASP A 304 -21.81 10.80 29.82
CA ASP A 304 -22.63 11.99 29.59
C ASP A 304 -24.07 11.60 29.22
N PHE A 305 -24.28 10.51 28.46
CA PHE A 305 -25.60 9.96 28.24
C PHE A 305 -26.27 9.51 29.53
N VAL A 306 -25.54 8.80 30.40
CA VAL A 306 -26.06 8.36 31.70
C VAL A 306 -26.47 9.57 32.54
N LYS A 307 -25.64 10.61 32.62
CA LYS A 307 -25.96 11.86 33.35
C LYS A 307 -27.20 12.56 32.79
N ALA A 308 -27.36 12.60 31.47
CA ALA A 308 -28.48 13.26 30.82
C ALA A 308 -29.82 12.50 30.95
N ASN A 309 -29.79 11.23 31.37
CA ASN A 309 -30.97 10.37 31.40
C ASN A 309 -31.24 9.74 32.78
N THR A 310 -30.68 10.30 33.86
CA THR A 310 -30.93 9.83 35.23
C THR A 310 -32.40 9.88 35.62
N ASP A 311 -33.16 10.82 35.06
CA ASP A 311 -34.58 11.00 35.37
C ASP A 311 -35.48 10.00 34.62
N LYS A 312 -34.92 9.28 33.65
CA LYS A 312 -35.65 8.38 32.74
C LYS A 312 -35.41 6.90 33.05
N TYR A 313 -34.32 6.56 33.72
CA TYR A 313 -33.89 5.18 33.95
C TYR A 313 -33.26 5.01 35.34
N ASP A 314 -33.72 4.01 36.09
CA ASP A 314 -33.36 3.85 37.51
C ASP A 314 -32.01 3.14 37.76
N ASN A 315 -31.50 2.35 36.81
CA ASN A 315 -30.28 1.53 37.01
C ASN A 315 -29.42 1.45 35.74
N LEU A 316 -28.92 2.61 35.29
CA LEU A 316 -27.97 2.68 34.18
C LEU A 316 -26.57 2.25 34.60
N ARG A 317 -25.99 1.29 33.86
CA ARG A 317 -24.61 0.84 34.04
C ARG A 317 -23.87 0.90 32.74
N ILE A 318 -22.64 1.41 32.78
CA ILE A 318 -21.74 1.44 31.63
C ILE A 318 -20.88 0.19 31.68
N ARG A 319 -20.82 -0.55 30.58
CA ARG A 319 -20.02 -1.74 30.44
C ARG A 319 -19.21 -1.72 29.15
N GLY A 320 -17.92 -2.03 29.25
CA GLY A 320 -17.10 -2.30 28.08
C GLY A 320 -17.50 -3.63 27.45
N GLU A 321 -17.89 -3.63 26.18
CA GLU A 321 -18.24 -4.83 25.41
C GLU A 321 -17.71 -4.71 23.97
N TYR A 322 -17.36 -5.84 23.37
CA TYR A 322 -17.14 -5.90 21.92
C TYR A 322 -18.48 -6.20 21.23
N VAL A 323 -19.01 -5.20 20.54
CA VAL A 323 -20.29 -5.29 19.81
C VAL A 323 -20.04 -5.48 18.32
N ILE A 324 -21.04 -5.99 17.59
CA ILE A 324 -20.95 -6.06 16.13
C ILE A 324 -21.04 -4.63 15.60
N GLY A 325 -19.96 -4.16 14.99
CA GLY A 325 -19.91 -2.84 14.38
C GLY A 325 -20.37 -2.85 12.93
N ASP A 326 -19.80 -3.75 12.13
CA ASP A 326 -20.24 -4.01 10.76
C ASP A 326 -20.72 -5.47 10.67
N PRO A 327 -22.01 -5.73 10.46
CA PRO A 327 -22.52 -7.08 10.33
C PRO A 327 -22.12 -7.74 9.00
N ARG A 328 -21.56 -7.00 8.04
CA ARG A 328 -21.20 -7.43 6.67
C ARG A 328 -22.34 -8.12 5.93
N LYS A 329 -23.57 -7.65 6.14
CA LYS A 329 -24.74 -8.19 5.44
C LYS A 329 -24.60 -7.98 3.94
N ASN A 330 -24.83 -9.03 3.16
CA ASN A 330 -24.70 -9.02 1.68
C ASN A 330 -23.33 -8.50 1.17
N ALA A 331 -22.26 -8.60 1.96
CA ALA A 331 -20.96 -8.03 1.60
C ALA A 331 -20.15 -8.90 0.62
N GLU A 332 -20.42 -10.21 0.54
CA GLU A 332 -19.66 -11.12 -0.32
C GLU A 332 -20.49 -11.53 -1.55
N TYR A 333 -19.91 -11.43 -2.75
CA TYR A 333 -20.50 -11.94 -3.98
C TYR A 333 -20.35 -13.46 -4.09
N VAL A 334 -21.42 -14.14 -4.49
CA VAL A 334 -21.42 -15.54 -4.89
C VAL A 334 -21.41 -15.59 -6.41
N PHE A 335 -20.25 -15.96 -6.95
CA PHE A 335 -20.02 -16.06 -8.39
C PHE A 335 -20.48 -17.41 -8.96
N ASP A 336 -20.87 -17.40 -10.24
CA ASP A 336 -21.14 -18.65 -10.97
C ASP A 336 -19.84 -19.45 -11.17
N GLY A 337 -19.74 -20.59 -10.50
CA GLY A 337 -18.58 -21.48 -10.53
C GLY A 337 -18.23 -22.01 -11.93
N ASN A 338 -19.20 -22.05 -12.86
CA ASN A 338 -18.95 -22.45 -14.24
C ASN A 338 -18.06 -21.44 -14.98
N TYR A 339 -18.04 -20.19 -14.54
CA TYR A 339 -17.24 -19.10 -15.09
C TYR A 339 -15.93 -18.87 -14.33
N CYS A 340 -15.71 -19.55 -13.21
CA CYS A 340 -14.47 -19.48 -12.45
C CYS A 340 -13.35 -20.35 -13.08
N THR A 341 -12.11 -20.08 -12.71
CA THR A 341 -10.93 -20.82 -13.19
C THR A 341 -9.95 -21.12 -12.06
N LEU A 342 -9.09 -22.11 -12.28
CA LEU A 342 -7.81 -22.22 -11.59
C LEU A 342 -6.89 -21.10 -12.08
N PHE A 343 -6.10 -20.55 -11.16
CA PHE A 343 -5.10 -19.51 -11.41
C PHE A 343 -5.66 -18.26 -12.12
N PRO A 344 -6.70 -17.59 -11.59
CA PRO A 344 -7.32 -16.43 -12.24
C PRO A 344 -6.38 -15.21 -12.23
N ARG A 345 -6.14 -14.60 -13.39
CA ARG A 345 -5.27 -13.40 -13.53
C ARG A 345 -6.03 -12.14 -13.97
N MET A 346 -7.21 -12.30 -14.57
CA MET A 346 -8.04 -11.22 -15.11
C MET A 346 -9.36 -11.12 -14.32
N TRP A 347 -9.27 -10.69 -13.06
CA TRP A 347 -10.39 -10.77 -12.10
C TRP A 347 -11.07 -9.42 -11.84
N ASN A 348 -10.41 -8.29 -12.11
CA ASN A 348 -10.95 -6.98 -11.76
C ASN A 348 -12.07 -6.53 -12.70
N ARG A 349 -13.15 -5.97 -12.15
CA ARG A 349 -14.38 -5.64 -12.89
C ARG A 349 -14.48 -4.19 -13.38
N GLU A 350 -13.49 -3.35 -13.11
CA GLU A 350 -13.51 -1.96 -13.58
C GLU A 350 -13.39 -1.90 -15.11
N GLN A 351 -14.27 -1.13 -15.77
CA GLN A 351 -14.36 -1.12 -17.24
C GLN A 351 -13.02 -0.76 -17.93
N SER A 352 -12.28 0.20 -17.36
CA SER A 352 -10.95 0.58 -17.85
C SER A 352 -9.97 -0.61 -17.87
N ARG A 353 -10.01 -1.44 -16.84
CA ARG A 353 -9.16 -2.62 -16.65
C ARG A 353 -9.64 -3.81 -17.47
N ILE A 354 -10.95 -3.95 -17.65
CA ILE A 354 -11.54 -4.93 -18.57
C ILE A 354 -11.02 -4.70 -19.99
N ASN A 355 -11.06 -3.46 -20.47
CA ASN A 355 -10.53 -3.10 -21.80
C ASN A 355 -9.03 -3.44 -21.91
N ALA A 356 -8.27 -3.19 -20.83
CA ALA A 356 -6.86 -3.54 -20.78
C ALA A 356 -6.63 -5.06 -20.81
N TYR A 357 -7.42 -5.86 -20.09
CA TYR A 357 -7.34 -7.31 -20.15
C TYR A 357 -7.55 -7.81 -21.57
N LYS A 358 -8.57 -7.29 -22.26
CA LYS A 358 -8.83 -7.65 -23.66
C LYS A 358 -7.66 -7.31 -24.57
N HIS A 359 -7.06 -6.14 -24.40
CA HIS A 359 -5.88 -5.74 -25.16
C HIS A 359 -4.68 -6.68 -24.93
N TRP A 360 -4.32 -6.93 -23.66
CA TRP A 360 -3.15 -7.72 -23.30
C TRP A 360 -3.32 -9.22 -23.58
N ALA A 361 -4.54 -9.74 -23.44
CA ALA A 361 -4.88 -11.13 -23.70
C ALA A 361 -5.40 -11.38 -25.12
N ASP A 362 -5.54 -10.36 -25.97
CA ASP A 362 -6.10 -10.45 -27.33
C ASP A 362 -7.46 -11.17 -27.33
N ILE A 363 -8.36 -10.68 -26.47
CA ILE A 363 -9.76 -11.12 -26.35
C ILE A 363 -10.60 -10.20 -27.24
N ARG A 364 -11.34 -10.76 -28.19
CA ARG A 364 -12.13 -10.00 -29.18
C ARG A 364 -13.62 -9.99 -28.91
N GLU A 365 -14.12 -11.03 -28.25
CA GLU A 365 -15.53 -11.25 -28.01
C GLU A 365 -15.82 -11.28 -26.51
N ASP A 366 -16.87 -10.56 -26.11
CA ASP A 366 -17.30 -10.41 -24.72
C ASP A 366 -18.46 -11.33 -24.34
N PHE A 367 -19.20 -11.79 -25.35
CA PHE A 367 -20.44 -12.54 -25.18
C PHE A 367 -20.51 -13.69 -26.19
N ASP A 368 -21.05 -14.81 -25.74
CA ASP A 368 -21.49 -15.90 -26.60
C ASP A 368 -22.99 -15.74 -26.85
N TYR A 369 -23.47 -16.20 -28.01
CA TYR A 369 -24.90 -16.24 -28.31
C TYR A 369 -25.44 -17.66 -28.12
N VAL A 370 -26.34 -17.83 -27.15
CA VAL A 370 -27.02 -19.10 -26.90
C VAL A 370 -28.53 -18.86 -27.03
N ASN A 371 -29.17 -19.56 -27.97
CA ASN A 371 -30.60 -19.40 -28.29
C ASN A 371 -31.04 -17.95 -28.58
N GLY A 372 -30.16 -17.17 -29.22
CA GLY A 372 -30.42 -15.76 -29.54
C GLY A 372 -30.25 -14.78 -28.37
N GLN A 373 -29.89 -15.26 -27.17
CA GLN A 373 -29.55 -14.42 -26.02
C GLN A 373 -28.03 -14.27 -25.88
N GLN A 374 -27.58 -13.05 -25.59
CA GLN A 374 -26.19 -12.79 -25.23
C GLN A 374 -25.93 -13.27 -23.80
N ILE A 375 -24.95 -14.15 -23.63
CA ILE A 375 -24.42 -14.55 -22.33
C ILE A 375 -22.97 -14.13 -22.23
N PRO A 376 -22.44 -13.74 -21.05
CA PRO A 376 -21.03 -13.42 -20.90
C PRO A 376 -20.16 -14.59 -21.39
N ARG A 377 -19.16 -14.33 -22.22
CA ARG A 377 -18.23 -15.37 -22.70
C ARG A 377 -17.18 -15.65 -21.64
N LYS A 378 -17.00 -16.90 -21.22
CA LYS A 378 -15.92 -17.24 -20.28
C LYS A 378 -14.55 -17.09 -20.96
N PRO A 379 -13.61 -16.29 -20.42
CA PRO A 379 -12.24 -16.29 -20.91
C PRO A 379 -11.61 -17.68 -20.86
N THR A 380 -10.91 -18.04 -21.93
CA THR A 380 -10.19 -19.31 -22.03
C THR A 380 -8.97 -19.30 -21.10
N PHE A 381 -8.53 -20.48 -20.65
CA PHE A 381 -7.31 -20.59 -19.85
C PHE A 381 -6.06 -20.11 -20.64
N GLY A 382 -6.06 -20.27 -21.96
CA GLY A 382 -5.02 -19.74 -22.85
C GLY A 382 -4.93 -18.21 -22.84
N GLU A 383 -6.07 -17.51 -22.90
CA GLU A 383 -6.12 -16.04 -22.75
C GLU A 383 -5.63 -15.61 -21.37
N ASN A 384 -6.02 -16.33 -20.31
CA ASN A 384 -5.54 -16.09 -18.95
C ASN A 384 -4.00 -16.24 -18.83
N LEU A 385 -3.43 -17.30 -19.39
CA LEU A 385 -1.97 -17.47 -19.43
C LEU A 385 -1.29 -16.44 -20.34
N ARG A 386 -1.92 -16.03 -21.44
CA ARG A 386 -1.40 -14.98 -22.31
C ARG A 386 -1.29 -13.65 -21.55
N PHE A 387 -2.29 -13.29 -20.76
CA PHE A 387 -2.23 -12.13 -19.87
C PHE A 387 -1.09 -12.27 -18.85
N PHE A 388 -0.98 -13.44 -18.19
CA PHE A 388 0.10 -13.72 -17.24
C PHE A 388 1.49 -13.47 -17.86
N PHE A 389 1.78 -14.07 -19.01
CA PHE A 389 3.09 -13.97 -19.62
C PHE A 389 3.35 -12.61 -20.28
N LYS A 390 2.38 -12.04 -21.02
CA LYS A 390 2.58 -10.75 -21.71
C LYS A 390 2.59 -9.59 -20.74
N TYR A 391 1.59 -9.49 -19.87
CA TYR A 391 1.46 -8.36 -18.96
C TYR A 391 2.22 -8.57 -17.65
N GLN A 392 1.89 -9.60 -16.87
CA GLN A 392 2.44 -9.72 -15.51
C GLN A 392 3.95 -10.08 -15.52
N MET A 393 4.37 -11.05 -16.33
CA MET A 393 5.78 -11.46 -16.39
C MET A 393 6.60 -10.64 -17.40
N GLY A 394 6.04 -10.30 -18.56
CA GLY A 394 6.72 -9.52 -19.58
C GLY A 394 6.75 -8.03 -19.27
N TYR A 395 5.57 -7.40 -19.28
CA TYR A 395 5.44 -5.96 -19.14
C TYR A 395 5.68 -5.43 -17.73
N MET A 396 5.25 -6.14 -16.68
CA MET A 396 5.52 -5.71 -15.30
C MET A 396 6.93 -6.16 -14.91
N TYR A 397 7.14 -7.45 -14.66
CA TYR A 397 8.44 -7.91 -14.14
C TYR A 397 9.61 -7.72 -15.14
N GLY A 398 9.50 -8.25 -16.35
CA GLY A 398 10.58 -8.26 -17.34
C GLY A 398 11.02 -6.86 -17.76
N ARG A 399 10.07 -5.93 -17.95
CA ARG A 399 10.36 -4.52 -18.25
C ARG A 399 11.19 -3.86 -17.15
N TYR A 400 10.79 -4.02 -15.88
CA TYR A 400 11.55 -3.45 -14.76
C TYR A 400 12.92 -4.11 -14.60
N PHE A 401 13.02 -5.42 -14.82
CA PHE A 401 14.32 -6.09 -14.86
C PHE A 401 15.24 -5.45 -15.92
N MET A 402 14.70 -5.15 -17.10
CA MET A 402 15.45 -4.49 -18.17
C MET A 402 15.75 -3.01 -17.87
N TRP A 403 14.88 -2.29 -17.15
CA TRP A 403 15.20 -0.93 -16.66
C TRP A 403 16.49 -0.90 -15.84
N ASN A 404 16.71 -1.92 -15.02
CA ASN A 404 17.84 -1.97 -14.11
C ASN A 404 19.13 -2.44 -14.78
N PHE A 405 19.07 -3.24 -15.85
CA PHE A 405 20.26 -3.88 -16.43
C PHE A 405 20.50 -3.60 -17.92
N VAL A 406 19.60 -2.87 -18.58
CA VAL A 406 19.76 -2.44 -19.98
C VAL A 406 19.53 -0.94 -20.15
N GLY A 407 18.49 -0.38 -19.51
CA GLY A 407 18.20 1.05 -19.52
C GLY A 407 16.70 1.36 -19.50
N ARG A 408 16.36 2.62 -19.20
CA ARG A 408 14.98 3.11 -18.99
C ARG A 408 14.63 4.17 -20.01
N GLN A 409 13.43 4.08 -20.61
CA GLN A 409 13.03 4.97 -21.70
C GLN A 409 12.72 6.40 -21.22
N ASN A 410 12.02 6.52 -20.09
CA ASN A 410 11.64 7.76 -19.41
C ASN A 410 11.02 7.48 -18.02
N ILE A 411 10.76 8.56 -17.29
CA ILE A 411 10.10 8.53 -15.98
C ILE A 411 8.58 8.33 -16.03
N ASN A 412 7.96 8.57 -17.18
CA ASN A 412 6.51 8.55 -17.31
C ASN A 412 5.99 7.13 -17.19
N GLN A 413 4.89 6.97 -16.45
CA GLN A 413 4.24 5.67 -16.30
C GLN A 413 3.77 5.16 -17.67
N GLY A 414 4.09 3.91 -17.97
CA GLY A 414 3.67 3.28 -19.21
C GLY A 414 2.41 2.43 -19.04
N PHE A 415 1.59 2.36 -20.10
CA PHE A 415 0.43 1.46 -20.19
C PHE A 415 0.50 0.48 -21.39
N GLY A 416 1.71 0.15 -21.85
CA GLY A 416 1.94 -0.67 -23.05
C GLY A 416 2.17 0.11 -24.34
N GLY A 417 2.22 1.45 -24.26
CA GLY A 417 2.56 2.33 -25.37
C GLY A 417 4.04 2.27 -25.76
N LYS A 418 4.36 2.80 -26.94
CA LYS A 418 5.72 2.79 -27.50
C LYS A 418 6.64 3.89 -26.98
N PHE A 419 6.09 4.94 -26.35
CA PHE A 419 6.84 6.15 -25.99
C PHE A 419 6.96 6.41 -24.49
N THR A 420 6.33 5.60 -23.64
CA THR A 420 6.29 5.84 -22.19
C THR A 420 6.55 4.55 -21.43
N GLY A 421 7.43 4.64 -20.43
CA GLY A 421 7.68 3.56 -19.48
C GLY A 421 8.34 2.31 -20.05
N SER A 422 8.80 2.24 -21.30
CA SER A 422 9.53 1.04 -21.77
C SER A 422 10.98 1.00 -21.28
N TRP A 423 11.68 -0.11 -21.51
CA TRP A 423 13.14 -0.17 -21.41
C TRP A 423 13.78 0.20 -22.74
N ILE A 424 15.01 0.72 -22.71
CA ILE A 424 15.77 1.10 -23.90
C ILE A 424 17.25 0.73 -23.72
N SER A 425 17.93 0.33 -24.80
CA SER A 425 19.33 -0.11 -24.74
C SER A 425 20.35 0.95 -25.10
N GLY A 426 19.96 1.94 -25.91
CA GLY A 426 20.89 2.86 -26.57
C GLY A 426 21.42 2.33 -27.90
N ILE A 427 20.97 1.13 -28.31
CA ILE A 427 21.34 0.52 -29.59
C ILE A 427 20.16 0.68 -30.54
N LYS A 428 20.28 1.66 -31.46
CA LYS A 428 19.20 2.13 -32.34
C LYS A 428 18.39 1.01 -32.99
N PHE A 429 19.03 0.05 -33.64
CA PHE A 429 18.31 -1.01 -34.35
C PHE A 429 17.53 -1.96 -33.42
N ILE A 430 17.98 -2.16 -32.18
CA ILE A 430 17.29 -3.00 -31.18
C ILE A 430 16.07 -2.25 -30.63
N ASP A 431 16.26 -0.97 -30.34
CA ASP A 431 15.24 -0.13 -29.73
C ASP A 431 14.12 0.17 -30.75
N GLU A 432 14.47 0.55 -31.97
CA GLU A 432 13.50 0.87 -33.03
C GLU A 432 12.73 -0.35 -33.52
N ALA A 433 13.31 -1.55 -33.48
CA ALA A 433 12.60 -2.78 -33.81
C ALA A 433 11.41 -3.06 -32.88
N ARG A 434 11.45 -2.58 -31.64
CA ARG A 434 10.37 -2.78 -30.65
C ARG A 434 9.48 -1.55 -30.48
N LEU A 435 10.08 -0.37 -30.45
CA LEU A 435 9.42 0.87 -30.05
C LEU A 435 9.19 1.82 -31.22
N GLY A 436 9.70 1.51 -32.42
CA GLY A 436 9.79 2.48 -33.52
C GLY A 436 10.80 3.60 -33.22
N PRO A 437 10.88 4.63 -34.09
CA PRO A 437 11.82 5.74 -33.93
C PRO A 437 11.76 6.34 -32.52
N GLN A 438 12.92 6.46 -31.87
CA GLN A 438 13.04 6.94 -30.49
C GLN A 438 13.64 8.35 -30.38
N ASP A 439 13.80 9.04 -31.51
CA ASP A 439 14.12 10.46 -31.54
C ASP A 439 12.82 11.25 -31.36
N VAL A 440 12.57 11.66 -30.11
CA VAL A 440 11.34 12.35 -29.71
C VAL A 440 11.60 13.85 -29.59
N PRO A 441 10.57 14.71 -29.83
CA PRO A 441 10.69 16.14 -29.64
C PRO A 441 11.21 16.52 -28.25
N GLU A 442 11.87 17.68 -28.14
CA GLU A 442 12.56 18.09 -26.90
C GLU A 442 11.66 18.08 -25.66
N HIS A 443 10.40 18.50 -25.79
CA HIS A 443 9.42 18.50 -24.68
C HIS A 443 9.02 17.10 -24.19
N MET A 444 9.30 16.04 -24.96
CA MET A 444 9.08 14.65 -24.57
C MET A 444 10.32 14.01 -23.95
N LYS A 445 11.48 14.67 -24.01
CA LYS A 445 12.70 14.17 -23.38
C LYS A 445 12.60 14.38 -21.87
N THR A 446 12.92 13.34 -21.11
CA THR A 446 12.94 13.37 -19.65
C THR A 446 14.31 13.00 -19.16
N LYS A 447 14.71 13.54 -18.00
CA LYS A 447 15.99 13.19 -17.35
C LYS A 447 16.14 11.68 -17.09
N GLY A 448 15.06 10.94 -16.83
CA GLY A 448 15.13 9.49 -16.62
C GLY A 448 15.18 8.63 -17.89
N ARG A 449 15.88 9.10 -18.92
CA ARG A 449 16.19 8.30 -20.12
C ARG A 449 17.62 7.81 -20.01
N ASN A 450 17.77 6.55 -19.64
CA ASN A 450 19.05 5.97 -19.20
C ASN A 450 19.42 4.79 -20.12
N VAL A 451 20.66 4.73 -20.61
CA VAL A 451 21.15 3.68 -21.53
C VAL A 451 22.42 3.00 -21.01
N TYR A 452 22.39 1.68 -20.85
CA TYR A 452 23.55 0.90 -20.36
C TYR A 452 24.15 -0.05 -21.39
N PHE A 453 23.63 -0.05 -22.63
CA PHE A 453 24.15 -0.86 -23.75
C PHE A 453 24.27 -2.36 -23.44
N PHE A 454 23.34 -2.90 -22.63
CA PHE A 454 23.35 -4.28 -22.13
C PHE A 454 24.57 -4.69 -21.28
N LEU A 455 25.50 -3.78 -20.96
CA LEU A 455 26.73 -4.14 -20.24
C LEU A 455 26.47 -4.83 -18.88
N PRO A 456 25.55 -4.32 -18.01
CA PRO A 456 25.23 -5.00 -16.75
C PRO A 456 24.60 -6.38 -16.98
N LEU A 457 23.66 -6.48 -17.94
CA LEU A 457 22.98 -7.73 -18.27
C LEU A 457 23.97 -8.79 -18.76
N ILE A 458 24.85 -8.45 -19.70
CA ILE A 458 25.84 -9.37 -20.29
C ILE A 458 26.80 -9.87 -19.21
N LEU A 459 27.34 -8.98 -18.37
CA LEU A 459 28.24 -9.37 -17.29
C LEU A 459 27.54 -10.31 -16.29
N GLY A 460 26.28 -10.03 -15.95
CA GLY A 460 25.45 -10.91 -15.13
C GLY A 460 25.22 -12.29 -15.76
N LEU A 461 24.88 -12.36 -17.05
CA LEU A 461 24.69 -13.64 -17.76
C LEU A 461 25.98 -14.47 -17.83
N ILE A 462 27.14 -13.83 -18.00
CA ILE A 462 28.46 -14.50 -17.90
C ILE A 462 28.62 -15.11 -16.50
N GLY A 463 28.28 -14.35 -15.45
CA GLY A 463 28.33 -14.83 -14.06
C GLY A 463 27.38 -15.99 -13.79
N VAL A 464 26.14 -15.95 -14.32
CA VAL A 464 25.16 -17.06 -14.26
C VAL A 464 25.80 -18.31 -14.85
N TYR A 465 26.23 -18.25 -16.12
CA TYR A 465 26.82 -19.39 -16.81
C TYR A 465 28.03 -19.94 -16.06
N PHE A 466 28.91 -19.05 -15.58
CA PHE A 466 30.12 -19.43 -14.86
C PHE A 466 29.81 -20.13 -13.54
N GLN A 467 28.89 -19.59 -12.73
CA GLN A 467 28.54 -20.18 -11.45
C GLN A 467 27.84 -21.53 -11.63
N PHE A 468 26.87 -21.66 -12.55
CA PHE A 468 26.20 -22.94 -12.81
C PHE A 468 27.17 -24.04 -13.25
N LYS A 469 28.19 -23.67 -14.03
CA LYS A 469 29.22 -24.61 -14.50
C LYS A 469 30.22 -25.03 -13.42
N LYS A 470 30.49 -24.16 -12.44
CA LYS A 470 31.57 -24.35 -11.45
C LYS A 470 31.06 -24.74 -10.06
N ASP A 471 29.88 -24.27 -9.68
CA ASP A 471 29.31 -24.35 -8.33
C ASP A 471 27.78 -24.41 -8.39
N PHE A 472 27.27 -25.54 -8.90
CA PHE A 472 25.83 -25.76 -9.06
C PHE A 472 25.02 -25.55 -7.76
N PRO A 473 25.43 -26.04 -6.58
CA PRO A 473 24.66 -25.83 -5.35
C PRO A 473 24.46 -24.36 -5.01
N ASN A 474 25.52 -23.54 -5.03
CA ASN A 474 25.39 -22.12 -4.74
C ASN A 474 24.68 -21.36 -5.87
N ALA A 475 24.86 -21.75 -7.14
CA ALA A 475 24.10 -21.20 -8.26
C ALA A 475 22.59 -21.43 -8.08
N PHE A 476 22.21 -22.61 -7.62
CA PHE A 476 20.82 -22.98 -7.38
C PHE A 476 20.20 -22.22 -6.20
N ILE A 477 20.96 -21.94 -5.14
CA ILE A 477 20.54 -21.06 -4.03
C ILE A 477 20.21 -19.66 -4.55
N VAL A 478 21.12 -19.05 -5.33
CA VAL A 478 20.92 -17.70 -5.90
C VAL A 478 19.75 -17.69 -6.88
N LEU A 479 19.58 -18.74 -7.69
CA LEU A 479 18.43 -18.90 -8.58
C LEU A 479 17.11 -18.90 -7.82
N TRP A 480 17.02 -19.64 -6.71
CA TRP A 480 15.78 -19.64 -5.90
C TRP A 480 15.53 -18.30 -5.24
N LEU A 481 16.57 -17.60 -4.77
CA LEU A 481 16.40 -16.23 -4.30
C LEU A 481 15.83 -15.33 -5.41
N PHE A 482 16.39 -15.39 -6.62
CA PHE A 482 15.94 -14.64 -7.79
C PHE A 482 14.50 -14.95 -8.19
N ILE A 483 14.13 -16.23 -8.29
CA ILE A 483 12.77 -16.66 -8.66
C ILE A 483 11.75 -16.24 -7.61
N MET A 484 12.05 -16.44 -6.32
CA MET A 484 11.10 -16.15 -5.24
C MET A 484 10.84 -14.66 -5.10
N THR A 485 11.88 -13.85 -5.26
CA THR A 485 11.81 -12.37 -5.11
C THR A 485 11.47 -11.65 -6.42
N GLY A 486 11.31 -12.37 -7.53
CA GLY A 486 10.92 -11.84 -8.84
C GLY A 486 9.60 -12.44 -9.32
N ILE A 487 9.68 -13.64 -9.91
CA ILE A 487 8.55 -14.31 -10.54
C ILE A 487 7.46 -14.68 -9.52
N ALA A 488 7.84 -15.29 -8.39
CA ALA A 488 6.87 -15.79 -7.41
C ALA A 488 6.11 -14.65 -6.71
N ILE A 489 6.79 -13.55 -6.37
CA ILE A 489 6.11 -12.37 -5.84
C ILE A 489 5.18 -11.74 -6.89
N GLY A 490 5.56 -11.71 -8.16
CA GLY A 490 4.68 -11.28 -9.25
C GLY A 490 3.40 -12.12 -9.36
N VAL A 491 3.50 -13.43 -9.16
CA VAL A 491 2.35 -14.35 -9.08
C VAL A 491 1.47 -14.05 -7.87
N TYR A 492 2.07 -13.83 -6.70
CA TYR A 492 1.37 -13.55 -5.44
C TYR A 492 0.65 -12.21 -5.46
N LEU A 493 1.26 -11.16 -6.02
CA LEU A 493 0.63 -9.84 -6.13
C LEU A 493 -0.58 -9.84 -7.08
N ASN A 494 -0.62 -10.79 -8.04
CA ASN A 494 -1.65 -10.92 -9.06
C ASN A 494 -2.09 -9.57 -9.65
N MET A 495 -1.10 -8.76 -10.05
CA MET A 495 -1.29 -7.37 -10.46
C MET A 495 -2.25 -7.28 -11.65
N TYR A 496 -3.33 -6.51 -11.47
CA TYR A 496 -4.27 -6.17 -12.52
C TYR A 496 -3.67 -5.16 -13.52
N ALA A 497 -4.29 -5.04 -14.69
CA ALA A 497 -3.88 -4.10 -15.73
C ALA A 497 -4.19 -2.65 -15.35
N TYR A 498 -3.32 -1.71 -15.72
CA TYR A 498 -3.41 -0.29 -15.34
C TYR A 498 -3.30 -0.06 -13.83
N GLN A 499 -2.12 -0.37 -13.29
CA GLN A 499 -1.78 0.00 -11.92
C GLN A 499 -1.80 1.54 -11.76
N PRO A 500 -2.12 2.07 -10.57
CA PRO A 500 -2.15 3.51 -10.33
C PRO A 500 -0.77 4.18 -10.38
N ARG A 501 0.31 3.39 -10.23
CA ARG A 501 1.71 3.80 -10.37
C ARG A 501 2.57 2.60 -10.76
N GLU A 502 3.82 2.88 -11.16
CA GLU A 502 4.85 1.84 -11.36
C GLU A 502 5.12 1.08 -10.04
N ARG A 503 5.51 -0.20 -10.15
CA ARG A 503 5.64 -1.16 -9.02
C ARG A 503 6.97 -1.93 -9.03
N ASP A 504 7.99 -1.35 -9.63
CA ASP A 504 9.33 -1.94 -9.79
C ASP A 504 9.99 -2.29 -8.45
N TYR A 505 9.78 -1.48 -7.42
CA TYR A 505 10.27 -1.71 -6.05
C TYR A 505 9.85 -3.06 -5.46
N ALA A 506 8.73 -3.66 -5.89
CA ALA A 506 8.29 -4.97 -5.43
C ALA A 506 9.24 -6.10 -5.85
N PHE A 507 10.07 -5.84 -6.86
CA PHE A 507 11.02 -6.78 -7.45
C PHE A 507 12.49 -6.44 -7.14
N ALA A 508 12.76 -5.40 -6.33
CA ALA A 508 14.12 -4.94 -6.01
C ALA A 508 15.01 -6.08 -5.49
N ALA A 509 14.45 -6.99 -4.68
CA ALA A 509 15.17 -8.15 -4.16
C ALA A 509 15.60 -9.17 -5.24
N SER A 510 14.90 -9.25 -6.38
CA SER A 510 15.36 -10.05 -7.53
C SER A 510 16.52 -9.39 -8.26
N PHE A 511 16.53 -8.05 -8.34
CA PHE A 511 17.64 -7.29 -8.91
C PHE A 511 18.89 -7.40 -8.03
N TYR A 512 18.70 -7.38 -6.70
CA TYR A 512 19.73 -7.73 -5.72
C TYR A 512 20.30 -9.12 -5.98
N ALA A 513 19.45 -10.12 -6.22
CA ALA A 513 19.90 -11.48 -6.51
C ALA A 513 20.70 -11.54 -7.83
N PHE A 514 20.29 -10.80 -8.86
CA PHE A 514 21.01 -10.73 -10.14
C PHE A 514 22.39 -10.06 -10.00
N ALA A 515 22.53 -9.10 -9.08
CA ALA A 515 23.80 -8.44 -8.80
C ALA A 515 24.88 -9.40 -8.25
N PHE A 516 24.49 -10.53 -7.63
CA PHE A 516 25.44 -11.60 -7.33
C PHE A 516 26.14 -12.07 -8.59
N TRP A 517 25.39 -12.34 -9.65
CA TRP A 517 25.96 -12.81 -10.90
C TRP A 517 26.74 -11.73 -11.64
N ILE A 518 26.36 -10.46 -11.56
CA ILE A 518 27.20 -9.37 -12.09
C ILE A 518 28.59 -9.39 -11.43
N GLY A 519 28.64 -9.50 -10.10
CA GLY A 519 29.90 -9.62 -9.37
C GLY A 519 30.69 -10.86 -9.77
N LEU A 520 30.05 -12.04 -9.81
CA LEU A 520 30.69 -13.29 -10.22
C LEU A 520 31.15 -13.29 -11.69
N GLY A 521 30.52 -12.47 -12.54
CA GLY A 521 30.96 -12.21 -13.91
C GLY A 521 32.39 -11.64 -13.96
N VAL A 522 32.76 -10.76 -13.01
CA VAL A 522 34.13 -10.22 -12.91
C VAL A 522 35.14 -11.32 -12.62
N TYR A 523 34.82 -12.22 -11.67
CA TYR A 523 35.67 -13.37 -11.39
C TYR A 523 35.80 -14.30 -12.60
N SER A 524 34.73 -14.47 -13.38
CA SER A 524 34.76 -15.23 -14.63
C SER A 524 35.71 -14.61 -15.66
N VAL A 525 35.64 -13.29 -15.85
CA VAL A 525 36.55 -12.55 -16.75
C VAL A 525 38.00 -12.72 -16.30
N TYR A 526 38.29 -12.59 -14.99
CA TYR A 526 39.62 -12.88 -14.43
C TYR A 526 40.10 -14.30 -14.79
N GLU A 527 39.26 -15.32 -14.58
CA GLU A 527 39.60 -16.71 -14.88
C GLU A 527 39.90 -16.97 -16.36
N LEU A 528 39.27 -16.19 -17.26
CA LEU A 528 39.53 -16.25 -18.69
C LEU A 528 40.86 -15.58 -19.05
N ILE A 529 41.09 -14.34 -18.59
CA ILE A 529 42.23 -13.54 -19.02
C ILE A 529 43.54 -13.90 -18.31
N LYS A 530 43.50 -14.48 -17.10
CA LYS A 530 44.70 -14.92 -16.36
C LYS A 530 45.53 -15.98 -17.09
N LYS A 531 45.00 -16.58 -18.16
CA LYS A 531 45.71 -17.52 -19.04
C LYS A 531 46.70 -16.83 -19.98
N TYR A 532 46.48 -15.54 -20.25
CA TYR A 532 47.23 -14.75 -21.22
C TYR A 532 48.09 -13.66 -20.55
N PHE A 533 47.81 -13.31 -19.29
CA PHE A 533 48.50 -12.25 -18.55
C PHE A 533 49.02 -12.73 -17.20
N ASN A 534 49.93 -11.96 -16.60
CA ASN A 534 50.29 -12.11 -15.19
C ASN A 534 49.02 -12.08 -14.32
N LYS A 535 48.91 -12.99 -13.33
CA LYS A 535 47.69 -13.16 -12.53
C LYS A 535 47.27 -11.89 -11.78
N ASN A 536 48.22 -11.10 -11.26
CA ASN A 536 47.90 -9.85 -10.57
C ASN A 536 47.39 -8.80 -11.58
N ILE A 537 48.07 -8.67 -12.73
CA ILE A 537 47.64 -7.78 -13.81
C ILE A 537 46.25 -8.18 -14.32
N ALA A 538 46.01 -9.46 -14.55
CA ALA A 538 44.71 -10.00 -14.92
C ALA A 538 43.62 -9.60 -13.93
N ALA A 539 43.85 -9.76 -12.62
CA ALA A 539 42.87 -9.40 -11.60
C ALA A 539 42.58 -7.88 -11.56
N ILE A 540 43.61 -7.04 -11.73
CA ILE A 540 43.46 -5.58 -11.78
C ILE A 540 42.71 -5.17 -13.04
N VAL A 541 43.09 -5.70 -14.21
CA VAL A 541 42.47 -5.38 -15.50
C VAL A 541 41.02 -5.83 -15.54
N SER A 542 40.70 -7.05 -15.09
CA SER A 542 39.29 -7.52 -15.04
C SER A 542 38.45 -6.62 -14.14
N THR A 543 38.97 -6.25 -12.97
CA THR A 543 38.24 -5.40 -12.03
C THR A 543 38.03 -4.00 -12.61
N THR A 544 39.09 -3.38 -13.11
CA THR A 544 39.06 -2.01 -13.65
C THR A 544 38.18 -1.92 -14.90
N ALA A 545 38.27 -2.91 -15.80
CA ALA A 545 37.43 -2.95 -17.00
C ALA A 545 35.95 -3.14 -16.62
N CYS A 546 35.63 -4.03 -15.67
CA CYS A 546 34.26 -4.26 -15.24
C CYS A 546 33.68 -3.13 -14.39
N LEU A 547 34.49 -2.25 -13.79
CA LEU A 547 34.02 -1.02 -13.14
C LEU A 547 33.32 -0.05 -14.11
N SER A 548 33.53 -0.21 -15.43
CA SER A 548 32.76 0.53 -16.44
C SER A 548 31.24 0.28 -16.32
N VAL A 549 30.81 -0.89 -15.83
CA VAL A 549 29.39 -1.26 -15.63
C VAL A 549 28.71 -0.37 -14.57
N PRO A 550 29.15 -0.33 -13.29
CA PRO A 550 28.57 0.58 -12.33
C PRO A 550 28.85 2.05 -12.68
N ALA A 551 29.96 2.38 -13.36
CA ALA A 551 30.25 3.75 -13.74
C ALA A 551 29.24 4.32 -14.75
N ILE A 552 28.85 3.56 -15.78
CA ILE A 552 27.81 4.00 -16.73
C ILE A 552 26.44 4.08 -16.05
N MET A 553 26.11 3.12 -15.18
CA MET A 553 24.85 3.16 -14.42
C MET A 553 24.77 4.40 -13.52
N PHE A 554 25.87 4.74 -12.84
CA PHE A 554 25.96 5.98 -12.07
C PHE A 554 25.79 7.22 -12.95
N ALA A 555 26.56 7.31 -14.04
CA ALA A 555 26.54 8.49 -14.91
C ALA A 555 25.18 8.74 -15.56
N GLN A 556 24.44 7.66 -15.89
CA GLN A 556 23.11 7.74 -16.49
C GLN A 556 22.01 8.03 -15.47
N ASN A 557 22.15 7.55 -14.21
CA ASN A 557 21.09 7.67 -13.20
C ASN A 557 21.32 8.81 -12.19
N TYR A 558 22.39 9.60 -12.33
CA TYR A 558 22.71 10.61 -11.32
C TYR A 558 21.72 11.78 -11.32
N ASP A 559 21.34 12.27 -12.50
CA ASP A 559 20.55 13.49 -12.65
C ASP A 559 19.04 13.26 -12.40
N ASP A 560 18.52 12.07 -12.69
CA ASP A 560 17.14 11.68 -12.42
C ASP A 560 16.90 11.21 -10.96
N HIS A 561 17.95 10.75 -10.26
CA HIS A 561 17.90 10.39 -8.84
C HIS A 561 18.33 11.50 -7.88
N ASN A 562 18.89 12.61 -8.39
CA ASN A 562 19.14 13.79 -7.58
C ASN A 562 17.82 14.44 -7.14
N ARG A 563 17.57 14.44 -5.82
CA ARG A 563 16.36 15.04 -5.20
C ARG A 563 16.63 16.34 -4.44
N SER A 564 17.85 16.88 -4.48
CA SER A 564 18.25 18.04 -3.66
C SER A 564 17.37 19.28 -3.86
N ASN A 565 16.77 19.45 -5.04
CA ASN A 565 15.91 20.59 -5.36
C ASN A 565 14.44 20.19 -5.61
N ARG A 566 13.96 19.08 -5.06
CA ARG A 566 12.56 18.64 -5.21
C ARG A 566 11.68 19.20 -4.09
N TYR A 567 11.27 20.45 -4.25
CA TYR A 567 10.40 21.15 -3.27
C TYR A 567 8.92 21.20 -3.68
N LEU A 568 8.59 20.87 -4.94
CA LEU A 568 7.26 21.09 -5.51
C LEU A 568 6.11 20.59 -4.62
N THR A 569 6.19 19.35 -4.12
CA THR A 569 5.14 18.76 -3.27
C THR A 569 4.94 19.54 -1.97
N ARG A 570 6.02 20.00 -1.34
CA ARG A 570 6.00 20.83 -0.13
C ARG A 570 5.45 22.22 -0.43
N GLU A 571 5.91 22.85 -1.51
CA GLU A 571 5.48 24.20 -1.89
C GLU A 571 4.02 24.24 -2.33
N ILE A 572 3.51 23.22 -3.04
CA ILE A 572 2.09 23.10 -3.36
C ILE A 572 1.26 22.99 -2.07
N ALA A 573 1.67 22.15 -1.12
CA ALA A 573 0.99 22.01 0.17
C ALA A 573 0.97 23.34 0.95
N LYS A 574 2.11 24.03 1.00
CA LYS A 574 2.20 25.37 1.60
C LYS A 574 1.25 26.35 0.91
N ALA A 575 1.26 26.40 -0.42
CA ALA A 575 0.40 27.29 -1.19
C ALA A 575 -1.10 27.00 -1.01
N TYR A 576 -1.51 25.73 -0.86
CA TYR A 576 -2.88 25.38 -0.47
C TYR A 576 -3.25 25.96 0.90
N LEU A 577 -2.37 25.82 1.89
CA LEU A 577 -2.59 26.35 3.24
C LEU A 577 -2.62 27.88 3.24
N ASP A 578 -1.73 28.54 2.49
CA ASP A 578 -1.67 30.00 2.36
C ASP A 578 -2.90 30.58 1.66
N SER A 579 -3.48 29.82 0.73
CA SER A 579 -4.73 30.19 0.07
C SER A 579 -5.93 30.23 1.02
N CYS A 580 -5.82 29.61 2.21
CA CYS A 580 -6.93 29.46 3.15
C CYS A 580 -6.89 30.53 4.25
N GLU A 581 -8.04 31.16 4.50
CA GLU A 581 -8.27 32.00 5.69
C GLU A 581 -8.08 31.24 7.02
N PRO A 582 -7.83 31.93 8.15
CA PRO A 582 -7.67 31.30 9.46
C PRO A 582 -8.85 30.40 9.87
N ASN A 583 -8.56 29.29 10.55
CA ASN A 583 -9.52 28.29 11.02
C ASN A 583 -10.35 27.60 9.93
N ALA A 584 -9.91 27.62 8.67
CA ALA A 584 -10.62 27.01 7.56
C ALA A 584 -10.82 25.48 7.69
N ILE A 585 -11.80 24.97 6.96
CA ILE A 585 -11.99 23.56 6.64
C ILE A 585 -11.57 23.38 5.19
N LEU A 586 -10.53 22.57 4.95
CA LEU A 586 -9.98 22.33 3.61
C LEU A 586 -10.27 20.89 3.18
N PHE A 587 -11.11 20.72 2.17
CA PHE A 587 -11.39 19.44 1.56
C PHE A 587 -10.30 19.06 0.54
N THR A 588 -9.86 17.81 0.64
CA THR A 588 -8.85 17.19 -0.24
C THR A 588 -9.36 15.86 -0.76
N ASN A 589 -8.73 15.32 -1.82
CA ASN A 589 -9.09 14.00 -2.33
C ASN A 589 -7.86 13.10 -2.53
N GLY A 590 -7.85 11.97 -1.82
CA GLY A 590 -6.79 10.97 -1.95
C GLY A 590 -5.44 11.39 -1.34
N ASP A 591 -4.46 10.51 -1.52
CA ASP A 591 -3.19 10.55 -0.80
C ASP A 591 -2.30 11.72 -1.25
N ASN A 592 -2.26 11.99 -2.57
CA ASN A 592 -1.35 12.98 -3.17
C ASN A 592 -1.67 14.42 -2.77
N ASP A 593 -2.93 14.74 -2.52
CA ASP A 593 -3.36 16.05 -2.04
C ASP A 593 -3.20 16.18 -0.52
N THR A 594 -3.45 15.08 0.21
CA THR A 594 -3.62 15.11 1.67
C THR A 594 -2.30 14.93 2.43
N PHE A 595 -1.47 13.96 2.05
CA PHE A 595 -0.26 13.63 2.81
C PHE A 595 0.76 14.77 2.86
N PRO A 596 0.97 15.55 1.78
CA PRO A 596 1.83 16.73 1.85
C PRO A 596 1.32 17.79 2.85
N LEU A 597 0.00 17.98 2.95
CA LEU A 597 -0.60 18.90 3.91
C LEU A 597 -0.44 18.41 5.35
N TRP A 598 -0.64 17.11 5.58
CA TRP A 598 -0.36 16.49 6.88
C TRP A 598 1.11 16.61 7.28
N TYR A 599 2.05 16.45 6.33
CA TYR A 599 3.47 16.69 6.58
C TYR A 599 3.73 18.14 7.02
N MET A 600 3.14 19.12 6.32
CA MET A 600 3.27 20.54 6.67
C MET A 600 2.77 20.83 8.09
N GLN A 601 1.71 20.17 8.56
CA GLN A 601 1.18 20.36 9.91
C GLN A 601 1.97 19.58 10.97
N GLU A 602 2.20 18.28 10.77
CA GLU A 602 2.79 17.38 11.78
C GLU A 602 4.30 17.59 11.94
N VAL A 603 5.01 17.89 10.86
CA VAL A 603 6.48 17.98 10.86
C VAL A 603 6.96 19.43 10.84
N GLU A 604 6.38 20.26 9.96
CA GLU A 604 6.82 21.65 9.78
C GLU A 604 6.07 22.62 10.71
N GLY A 605 4.99 22.18 11.39
CA GLY A 605 4.19 23.01 12.30
C GLY A 605 3.49 24.18 11.62
N TYR A 606 3.19 24.08 10.32
CA TYR A 606 2.67 25.17 9.50
C TYR A 606 1.14 25.13 9.38
N ARG A 607 0.47 26.26 9.66
CA ARG A 607 -1.00 26.42 9.55
C ARG A 607 -1.78 25.27 10.21
N THR A 608 -1.40 24.98 11.46
CA THR A 608 -2.03 23.97 12.34
C THR A 608 -3.48 24.33 12.74
N ASP A 609 -3.93 25.54 12.41
CA ASP A 609 -5.30 26.02 12.60
C ASP A 609 -6.31 25.48 11.57
N ILE A 610 -5.84 25.06 10.39
CA ILE A 610 -6.70 24.53 9.32
C ILE A 610 -7.02 23.06 9.58
N ARG A 611 -8.28 22.66 9.36
CA ARG A 611 -8.68 21.24 9.38
C ARG A 611 -8.71 20.66 7.98
N ILE A 612 -7.82 19.71 7.72
CA ILE A 612 -7.77 18.96 6.45
C ILE A 612 -8.78 17.82 6.49
N CYS A 613 -9.66 17.76 5.50
CA CYS A 613 -10.76 16.81 5.37
C CYS A 613 -10.61 16.01 4.07
N ASN A 614 -10.00 14.82 4.15
CA ASN A 614 -9.82 13.93 3.01
C ASN A 614 -11.12 13.18 2.69
N LEU A 615 -11.74 13.49 1.56
CA LEU A 615 -13.01 12.92 1.11
C LEU A 615 -12.93 11.39 0.92
N SER A 616 -11.79 10.84 0.53
CA SER A 616 -11.58 9.39 0.40
C SER A 616 -11.58 8.66 1.75
N LEU A 617 -11.18 9.35 2.82
CA LEU A 617 -11.18 8.80 4.18
C LEU A 617 -12.48 9.12 4.93
N MET A 618 -13.21 10.18 4.58
CA MET A 618 -14.50 10.53 5.19
C MET A 618 -15.61 9.50 4.97
N GLY A 619 -15.37 8.46 4.16
CA GLY A 619 -16.24 7.29 4.09
C GLY A 619 -16.13 6.36 5.30
N THR A 620 -15.08 6.48 6.11
CA THR A 620 -14.81 5.61 7.26
C THR A 620 -15.30 6.23 8.57
N ASP A 621 -15.62 5.36 9.52
CA ASP A 621 -16.14 5.77 10.82
C ASP A 621 -15.08 6.39 11.73
N TRP A 622 -13.85 5.85 11.72
CA TRP A 622 -12.73 6.35 12.50
C TRP A 622 -12.29 7.76 12.07
N TYR A 623 -12.38 8.09 10.77
CA TYR A 623 -11.94 9.40 10.29
C TYR A 623 -12.95 10.49 10.64
N ILE A 624 -14.25 10.19 10.55
CA ILE A 624 -15.30 11.11 11.03
C ILE A 624 -15.12 11.41 12.54
N ASP A 625 -14.77 10.42 13.37
CA ASP A 625 -14.44 10.67 14.79
C ASP A 625 -13.27 11.65 14.95
N GLN A 626 -12.21 11.46 14.16
CA GLN A 626 -11.03 12.34 14.19
C GLN A 626 -11.37 13.77 13.79
N LEU A 627 -12.24 13.97 12.80
CA LEU A 627 -12.68 15.29 12.37
C LEU A 627 -13.51 16.01 13.45
N LYS A 628 -14.27 15.26 14.25
CA LYS A 628 -15.07 15.78 15.37
C LYS A 628 -14.25 16.15 16.62
N ARG A 629 -12.95 15.84 16.64
CA ARG A 629 -12.03 16.22 17.72
C ARG A 629 -11.22 17.45 17.33
N GLN A 630 -10.78 18.19 18.34
CA GLN A 630 -9.73 19.19 18.14
C GLN A 630 -8.44 18.45 17.75
N ALA A 631 -7.71 18.99 16.78
CA ALA A 631 -6.37 18.51 16.47
C ALA A 631 -5.47 19.69 16.16
N TYR A 632 -4.32 19.72 16.85
CA TYR A 632 -3.44 20.89 16.95
C TYR A 632 -4.25 22.13 17.41
N ASP A 633 -4.11 23.26 16.72
CA ASP A 633 -4.87 24.49 16.96
C ASP A 633 -6.22 24.52 16.23
N GLY A 634 -6.44 23.58 15.31
CA GLY A 634 -7.66 23.49 14.51
C GLY A 634 -8.86 23.00 15.31
N LYS A 635 -9.94 23.80 15.29
CA LYS A 635 -11.21 23.47 15.96
C LYS A 635 -11.87 22.22 15.38
N PRO A 636 -12.66 21.46 16.17
CA PRO A 636 -13.53 20.40 15.66
C PRO A 636 -14.32 20.81 14.42
N VAL A 637 -14.43 19.91 13.45
CA VAL A 637 -15.29 20.08 12.27
C VAL A 637 -16.75 19.96 12.73
N PRO A 638 -17.69 20.83 12.26
CA PRO A 638 -19.05 20.92 12.79
C PRO A 638 -19.95 19.78 12.28
N ILE A 639 -19.63 18.54 12.62
CA ILE A 639 -20.42 17.35 12.29
C ILE A 639 -21.31 17.00 13.49
N LYS A 640 -22.63 17.04 13.29
CA LYS A 640 -23.64 16.65 14.28
C LYS A 640 -24.12 15.22 14.13
N MET A 641 -23.82 14.53 13.03
CA MET A 641 -24.08 13.09 12.90
C MET A 641 -23.61 12.33 14.15
N THR A 642 -24.46 11.46 14.68
CA THR A 642 -24.11 10.59 15.81
C THR A 642 -23.35 9.37 15.31
N LYS A 643 -22.59 8.72 16.20
CA LYS A 643 -21.67 7.64 15.80
C LYS A 643 -22.40 6.43 15.21
N GLU A 644 -23.60 6.14 15.69
CA GLU A 644 -24.49 5.11 15.15
C GLU A 644 -24.85 5.37 13.68
N MET A 645 -24.79 6.63 13.24
CA MET A 645 -25.12 6.98 11.87
C MET A 645 -24.02 6.65 10.86
N TYR A 646 -22.76 6.72 11.29
CA TYR A 646 -21.62 6.59 10.39
C TYR A 646 -20.69 5.41 10.69
N GLN A 647 -21.02 4.58 11.68
CA GLN A 647 -20.39 3.30 11.90
C GLN A 647 -20.35 2.45 10.61
N ALA A 648 -19.26 1.70 10.41
CA ALA A 648 -19.08 0.86 9.23
C ALA A 648 -20.26 -0.13 9.05
N GLY A 649 -20.74 -0.32 7.82
CA GLY A 649 -21.90 -1.16 7.52
C GLY A 649 -23.25 -0.42 7.61
N TYR A 650 -23.28 0.80 8.16
CA TYR A 650 -24.45 1.66 8.23
C TYR A 650 -24.25 2.92 7.40
N ARG A 651 -25.22 3.20 6.50
CA ARG A 651 -25.20 4.36 5.61
C ARG A 651 -23.89 4.55 4.84
N ASP A 652 -23.20 3.46 4.51
CA ASP A 652 -21.96 3.49 3.72
C ASP A 652 -22.19 4.10 2.34
N LEU A 653 -23.40 3.92 1.81
CA LEU A 653 -23.82 4.42 0.51
C LEU A 653 -25.06 5.31 0.66
N LEU A 654 -25.03 6.47 0.02
CA LEU A 654 -26.19 7.31 -0.24
C LEU A 654 -26.66 7.05 -1.67
N VAL A 655 -27.89 6.56 -1.79
CA VAL A 655 -28.58 6.33 -3.06
C VAL A 655 -29.58 7.46 -3.27
N ALA A 656 -29.30 8.32 -4.25
CA ALA A 656 -30.14 9.47 -4.54
C ALA A 656 -31.00 9.23 -5.79
N PHE A 657 -32.31 9.38 -5.63
CA PHE A 657 -33.30 9.29 -6.69
C PHE A 657 -33.69 10.70 -7.13
N ASN A 658 -33.88 10.90 -8.42
CA ASN A 658 -34.36 12.19 -8.96
C ASN A 658 -35.88 12.16 -9.11
N THR A 659 -36.58 11.74 -8.06
CA THR A 659 -38.04 11.63 -8.04
C THR A 659 -38.65 13.01 -7.86
N ILE A 660 -38.07 13.83 -6.97
CA ILE A 660 -38.42 15.23 -6.77
C ILE A 660 -37.48 16.08 -7.63
N LYS A 661 -38.02 16.75 -8.64
CA LYS A 661 -37.24 17.58 -9.58
C LYS A 661 -36.83 18.93 -8.99
N GLU A 662 -37.66 19.47 -8.12
CA GLU A 662 -37.41 20.75 -7.48
C GLU A 662 -36.31 20.66 -6.42
N PRO A 663 -35.39 21.64 -6.34
CA PRO A 663 -34.40 21.72 -5.27
C PRO A 663 -35.02 21.62 -3.87
N GLN A 664 -34.48 20.76 -3.02
CA GLN A 664 -34.97 20.52 -1.67
C GLN A 664 -34.07 21.16 -0.61
N ASP A 665 -34.65 21.70 0.46
CA ASP A 665 -33.90 22.24 1.57
C ASP A 665 -32.97 21.18 2.20
N LEU A 666 -31.67 21.47 2.24
CA LEU A 666 -30.66 20.52 2.69
C LEU A 666 -30.83 20.16 4.17
N GLN A 667 -31.23 21.12 5.01
CA GLN A 667 -31.48 20.85 6.44
C GLN A 667 -32.63 19.85 6.61
N ARG A 668 -33.70 19.97 5.84
CA ARG A 668 -34.80 19.00 5.80
C ARG A 668 -34.30 17.62 5.34
N VAL A 669 -33.54 17.54 4.26
CA VAL A 669 -32.99 16.26 3.78
C VAL A 669 -32.09 15.62 4.84
N MET A 670 -31.25 16.39 5.51
CA MET A 670 -30.41 15.91 6.60
C MET A 670 -31.24 15.42 7.79
N ASN A 671 -32.33 16.10 8.14
CA ASN A 671 -33.27 15.64 9.15
C ASN A 671 -33.92 14.30 8.75
N GLU A 672 -34.34 14.15 7.49
CA GLU A 672 -34.87 12.89 6.97
C GLU A 672 -33.84 11.75 7.07
N ILE A 673 -32.56 12.01 6.79
CA ILE A 673 -31.46 11.04 6.96
C ILE A 673 -31.22 10.71 8.44
N MET A 674 -31.29 11.70 9.34
CA MET A 674 -31.06 11.54 10.78
C MET A 674 -32.17 10.73 11.46
N TYR A 675 -33.44 11.01 11.14
CA TYR A 675 -34.60 10.47 11.85
C TYR A 675 -35.28 9.27 11.17
N ASN A 676 -34.73 8.73 10.08
CA ASN A 676 -35.33 7.58 9.38
C ASN A 676 -35.35 6.31 10.27
N PRO A 677 -36.50 5.71 10.62
CA PRO A 677 -36.51 4.53 11.49
C PRO A 677 -35.83 3.27 10.89
N SER A 678 -35.50 3.25 9.60
CA SER A 678 -34.78 2.15 8.92
C SER A 678 -33.26 2.17 9.16
N ASN A 679 -32.80 2.84 10.23
CA ASN A 679 -31.42 3.29 10.51
C ASN A 679 -30.28 2.25 10.58
N HIS A 680 -30.55 0.98 10.30
CA HIS A 680 -29.58 -0.11 10.37
C HIS A 680 -29.36 -0.80 9.02
N VAL A 681 -29.37 -0.03 7.93
CA VAL A 681 -29.09 -0.50 6.58
C VAL A 681 -27.84 0.16 6.01
N ARG A 682 -27.17 -0.55 5.10
CA ARG A 682 -25.96 -0.09 4.41
C ARG A 682 -26.23 1.07 3.45
N GLU A 683 -27.42 1.09 2.84
CA GLU A 683 -27.85 2.08 1.85
C GLU A 683 -28.87 3.05 2.45
N THR A 684 -28.55 4.33 2.46
CA THR A 684 -29.50 5.40 2.78
C THR A 684 -30.07 5.96 1.49
N ARG A 685 -31.38 6.24 1.46
CA ARG A 685 -32.07 6.72 0.25
C ARG A 685 -32.58 8.14 0.44
N VAL A 686 -32.44 8.95 -0.59
CA VAL A 686 -33.05 10.29 -0.69
C VAL A 686 -33.77 10.44 -2.03
N ASN A 687 -34.88 11.17 -2.06
CA ASN A 687 -35.72 11.33 -3.25
C ASN A 687 -35.39 12.57 -4.09
N THR A 688 -34.25 13.20 -3.83
CA THR A 688 -33.74 14.38 -4.55
C THR A 688 -32.25 14.25 -4.82
N ILE A 689 -31.81 14.94 -5.88
CA ILE A 689 -30.39 15.19 -6.23
C ILE A 689 -30.09 16.69 -6.32
N SER A 690 -31.06 17.53 -6.00
CA SER A 690 -30.97 18.99 -6.07
C SER A 690 -31.27 19.58 -4.69
N PHE A 691 -30.44 20.50 -4.24
CA PHE A 691 -30.48 21.04 -2.88
C PHE A 691 -30.53 22.56 -2.85
N THR A 692 -31.16 23.09 -1.81
CA THR A 692 -31.05 24.49 -1.40
C THR A 692 -30.42 24.60 -0.01
N LEU A 693 -29.67 25.67 0.22
CA LEU A 693 -29.15 26.03 1.55
C LEU A 693 -29.32 27.55 1.76
N PRO A 694 -30.17 27.99 2.70
CA PRO A 694 -30.36 29.40 3.00
C PRO A 694 -29.05 30.10 3.38
N VAL A 695 -28.88 31.35 2.94
CA VAL A 695 -27.69 32.16 3.25
C VAL A 695 -28.04 33.23 4.27
N ASN A 696 -27.38 33.18 5.43
CA ASN A 696 -27.42 34.29 6.39
C ASN A 696 -26.47 35.40 5.93
N LYS A 697 -27.00 36.43 5.25
CA LYS A 697 -26.20 37.52 4.68
C LYS A 697 -25.46 38.34 5.74
N GLU A 698 -26.08 38.56 6.90
CA GLU A 698 -25.45 39.28 8.01
C GLU A 698 -24.19 38.55 8.48
N GLN A 699 -24.29 37.24 8.67
CA GLN A 699 -23.18 36.39 9.09
C GLN A 699 -22.07 36.32 8.02
N VAL A 700 -22.44 36.21 6.74
CA VAL A 700 -21.49 36.21 5.61
C VAL A 700 -20.67 37.51 5.57
N ILE A 701 -21.33 38.65 5.80
CA ILE A 701 -20.68 39.96 5.84
C ILE A 701 -19.83 40.11 7.12
N ALA A 702 -20.36 39.72 8.28
CA ALA A 702 -19.66 39.77 9.57
C ALA A 702 -18.36 38.96 9.57
N ASN A 703 -18.38 37.77 8.97
CA ASN A 703 -17.23 36.88 8.87
C ASN A 703 -16.31 37.21 7.68
N LYS A 704 -16.60 38.29 6.92
CA LYS A 704 -15.84 38.71 5.74
C LYS A 704 -15.67 37.58 4.72
N THR A 705 -16.69 36.72 4.59
CA THR A 705 -16.70 35.63 3.61
C THR A 705 -16.71 36.15 2.18
N VAL A 706 -17.29 37.33 1.98
CA VAL A 706 -17.36 38.06 0.71
C VAL A 706 -16.78 39.45 0.91
N GLN A 707 -16.04 39.95 -0.09
CA GLN A 707 -15.50 41.32 -0.07
C GLN A 707 -16.63 42.36 -0.13
N LEU A 708 -16.44 43.52 0.52
CA LEU A 708 -17.45 44.58 0.58
C LEU A 708 -18.01 44.98 -0.80
N LYS A 709 -17.17 45.04 -1.84
CA LYS A 709 -17.57 45.38 -3.21
C LYS A 709 -18.53 44.37 -3.86
N ASP A 710 -18.53 43.13 -3.39
CA ASP A 710 -19.31 42.03 -3.94
C ASP A 710 -20.55 41.69 -3.08
N THR A 711 -20.80 42.43 -2.01
CA THR A 711 -21.92 42.17 -1.08
C THR A 711 -23.30 42.24 -1.76
N SER A 712 -23.45 43.03 -2.82
CA SER A 712 -24.69 43.09 -3.62
C SER A 712 -24.95 41.82 -4.42
N ARG A 713 -23.95 40.97 -4.63
CA ARG A 713 -24.04 39.70 -5.36
C ARG A 713 -24.38 38.50 -4.46
N ILE A 714 -24.51 38.70 -3.15
CA ILE A 714 -24.83 37.62 -2.21
C ILE A 714 -26.23 37.07 -2.50
N VAL A 715 -26.31 35.80 -2.88
CA VAL A 715 -27.57 35.10 -3.13
C VAL A 715 -28.32 34.84 -1.82
N ASP A 716 -29.65 34.72 -1.89
CA ASP A 716 -30.48 34.41 -0.71
C ASP A 716 -30.33 32.95 -0.25
N GLN A 717 -30.01 32.06 -1.18
CA GLN A 717 -29.76 30.64 -0.93
C GLN A 717 -28.80 30.09 -1.97
N LEU A 718 -27.94 29.15 -1.56
CA LEU A 718 -27.24 28.30 -2.52
C LEU A 718 -28.24 27.33 -3.12
N VAL A 719 -28.19 27.17 -4.43
CA VAL A 719 -28.96 26.14 -5.17
C VAL A 719 -27.99 25.35 -6.04
N TRP A 720 -27.90 24.03 -5.83
CA TRP A 720 -27.02 23.17 -6.62
C TRP A 720 -27.64 21.79 -6.85
N ARG A 721 -27.04 21.03 -7.76
CA ARG A 721 -27.41 19.67 -8.11
C ARG A 721 -26.16 18.81 -8.13
N ILE A 722 -26.26 17.56 -7.70
CA ILE A 722 -25.11 16.67 -7.71
C ILE A 722 -24.73 16.31 -9.18
N PRO A 723 -23.43 16.28 -9.54
CA PRO A 723 -23.00 15.99 -10.91
C PRO A 723 -23.34 14.57 -11.38
N ASP A 724 -23.66 14.45 -12.68
CA ASP A 724 -24.06 13.19 -13.33
C ASP A 724 -22.90 12.17 -13.50
N GLY A 725 -21.65 12.52 -13.17
CA GLY A 725 -20.48 11.65 -13.32
C GLY A 725 -20.48 10.38 -12.44
N ASN A 726 -21.42 10.25 -11.50
CA ASN A 726 -21.54 9.13 -10.56
C ASN A 726 -22.76 8.21 -10.87
N MET A 727 -23.21 8.20 -12.13
CA MET A 727 -24.39 7.45 -12.59
C MET A 727 -24.13 5.94 -12.71
N ASN A 728 -25.08 5.14 -12.22
CA ASN A 728 -25.27 3.73 -12.61
C ASN A 728 -26.74 3.51 -12.97
N TYR A 729 -27.01 2.97 -14.16
CA TYR A 729 -28.37 2.64 -14.60
C TYR A 729 -28.76 1.27 -14.06
N THR A 730 -29.94 1.17 -13.40
CA THR A 730 -30.48 -0.11 -12.94
C THR A 730 -31.96 -0.23 -13.31
N ASN A 731 -32.33 -1.28 -14.05
CA ASN A 731 -33.71 -1.77 -14.25
C ASN A 731 -34.79 -0.76 -14.71
N GLY A 732 -34.47 0.16 -15.63
CA GLY A 732 -35.49 0.97 -16.31
C GLY A 732 -36.28 1.95 -15.42
N GLN A 733 -35.82 2.21 -14.20
CA GLN A 733 -36.28 3.27 -13.31
C GLN A 733 -35.13 4.28 -13.10
N ASP A 734 -35.44 5.58 -13.10
CA ASP A 734 -34.49 6.69 -12.94
C ASP A 734 -33.83 6.71 -11.55
N THR A 735 -32.92 5.78 -11.28
CA THR A 735 -31.99 5.86 -10.14
C THR A 735 -30.73 6.54 -10.64
N ILE A 736 -30.35 7.68 -10.04
CA ILE A 736 -29.41 8.63 -10.67
C ILE A 736 -28.02 8.64 -9.99
N MET A 737 -27.87 8.20 -8.74
CA MET A 737 -26.58 8.33 -8.07
C MET A 737 -26.36 7.40 -6.88
N VAL A 738 -25.14 6.83 -6.76
CA VAL A 738 -24.66 6.12 -5.56
C VAL A 738 -23.35 6.74 -5.11
N VAL A 739 -23.36 7.46 -3.99
CA VAL A 739 -22.16 8.10 -3.42
C VAL A 739 -21.80 7.52 -2.07
N SER A 740 -20.54 7.71 -1.65
CA SER A 740 -20.10 7.28 -0.33
C SER A 740 -20.69 8.16 0.78
N LYS A 741 -20.69 7.62 1.99
CA LYS A 741 -20.98 8.32 3.25
C LYS A 741 -20.26 9.66 3.44
N ALA A 742 -19.09 9.84 2.81
CA ALA A 742 -18.36 11.10 2.86
C ALA A 742 -19.23 12.30 2.46
N TYR A 743 -20.13 12.10 1.49
CA TYR A 743 -21.07 13.13 1.05
C TYR A 743 -22.14 13.44 2.09
N ILE A 744 -22.58 12.46 2.88
CA ILE A 744 -23.49 12.69 4.02
C ILE A 744 -22.80 13.55 5.07
N ALA A 745 -21.56 13.21 5.43
CA ALA A 745 -20.77 14.00 6.36
C ALA A 745 -20.51 15.42 5.85
N MET A 746 -20.25 15.58 4.54
CA MET A 746 -20.07 16.91 3.94
C MET A 746 -21.37 17.72 3.92
N MET A 747 -22.52 17.12 3.61
CA MET A 747 -23.83 17.77 3.76
C MET A 747 -24.07 18.24 5.19
N ASP A 748 -23.73 17.42 6.18
CA ASP A 748 -23.83 17.77 7.60
C ASP A 748 -22.91 18.94 7.97
N ILE A 749 -21.69 18.98 7.45
CA ILE A 749 -20.77 20.13 7.64
C ILE A 749 -21.39 21.40 7.07
N LEU A 750 -21.90 21.36 5.83
CA LEU A 750 -22.48 22.54 5.17
C LEU A 750 -23.67 23.12 5.96
N VAL A 751 -24.55 22.24 6.44
CA VAL A 751 -25.73 22.63 7.23
C VAL A 751 -25.36 23.23 8.57
N ASN A 752 -24.33 22.70 9.24
CA ASN A 752 -24.00 23.11 10.61
C ASN A 752 -22.91 24.17 10.71
N ASN A 753 -22.21 24.49 9.63
CA ASN A 753 -21.13 25.48 9.64
C ASN A 753 -21.63 26.92 9.81
N ASN A 754 -22.85 27.26 9.37
CA ASN A 754 -23.43 28.60 9.47
C ASN A 754 -22.51 29.74 9.00
N TRP A 755 -21.64 29.48 8.02
CA TRP A 755 -20.61 30.42 7.55
C TRP A 755 -19.60 30.87 8.63
N GLU A 756 -19.52 30.20 9.79
CA GLU A 756 -18.59 30.53 10.88
C GLU A 756 -17.14 30.18 10.53
N ARG A 757 -16.93 29.09 9.79
CA ARG A 757 -15.61 28.70 9.29
C ARG A 757 -15.56 28.81 7.77
N PRO A 758 -14.48 29.36 7.19
CA PRO A 758 -14.26 29.31 5.75
C PRO A 758 -14.14 27.85 5.26
N ILE A 759 -14.80 27.53 4.14
CA ILE A 759 -14.73 26.20 3.51
C ILE A 759 -13.95 26.32 2.20
N TYR A 760 -12.96 25.45 2.02
CA TYR A 760 -12.10 25.40 0.84
C TYR A 760 -12.01 23.99 0.25
N TYR A 761 -11.68 23.93 -1.03
CA TYR A 761 -11.30 22.72 -1.76
C TYR A 761 -9.95 22.95 -2.46
N VAL A 762 -9.07 21.96 -2.48
CA VAL A 762 -7.82 22.05 -3.25
C VAL A 762 -8.09 22.02 -4.76
N SER A 763 -7.27 22.72 -5.55
CA SER A 763 -7.49 22.86 -6.99
C SER A 763 -7.30 21.58 -7.81
N THR A 764 -6.63 20.57 -7.26
CA THR A 764 -6.35 19.28 -7.91
C THR A 764 -7.44 18.24 -7.74
N THR A 765 -8.43 18.50 -6.88
CA THR A 765 -9.58 17.62 -6.70
C THR A 765 -10.48 17.67 -7.94
N GLY A 766 -10.93 16.50 -8.42
CA GLY A 766 -11.82 16.42 -9.58
C GLY A 766 -13.21 16.99 -9.29
N GLU A 767 -13.89 17.50 -10.32
CA GLU A 767 -15.18 18.18 -10.19
C GLU A 767 -16.28 17.30 -9.57
N GLU A 768 -16.19 15.98 -9.77
CA GLU A 768 -17.10 15.00 -9.18
C GLU A 768 -17.10 15.08 -7.64
N SER A 769 -15.99 15.47 -7.04
CA SER A 769 -15.80 15.57 -5.58
C SER A 769 -16.30 16.90 -4.99
N PHE A 770 -16.63 17.90 -5.82
CA PHE A 770 -17.15 19.20 -5.38
C PHE A 770 -18.64 19.20 -5.09
N PHE A 771 -19.32 18.07 -5.31
CA PHE A 771 -20.75 17.91 -5.04
C PHE A 771 -21.64 18.96 -5.73
N GLY A 772 -21.21 19.47 -6.90
CA GLY A 772 -21.97 20.44 -7.68
C GLY A 772 -21.89 21.88 -7.17
N LEU A 773 -21.04 22.15 -6.17
CA LEU A 773 -20.85 23.49 -5.60
C LEU A 773 -19.92 24.38 -6.43
N SER A 774 -19.32 23.87 -7.51
CA SER A 774 -18.30 24.54 -8.32
C SER A 774 -18.69 25.96 -8.78
N LYS A 775 -19.96 26.20 -9.08
CA LYS A 775 -20.45 27.53 -9.48
C LYS A 775 -20.44 28.59 -8.38
N TYR A 776 -20.26 28.17 -7.12
CA TYR A 776 -20.11 29.03 -5.93
C TYR A 776 -18.66 29.13 -5.45
N PHE A 777 -17.72 28.60 -6.23
CA PHE A 777 -16.31 28.66 -5.88
C PHE A 777 -15.69 30.01 -6.26
N GLN A 778 -14.73 30.42 -5.45
CA GLN A 778 -13.91 31.59 -5.66
C GLN A 778 -12.44 31.19 -5.56
N VAL A 779 -11.68 31.41 -6.63
CA VAL A 779 -10.23 31.13 -6.66
C VAL A 779 -9.52 32.19 -5.84
N GLU A 780 -8.83 31.76 -4.77
CA GLU A 780 -8.06 32.63 -3.86
C GLU A 780 -6.58 32.20 -3.77
N GLY A 781 -6.11 31.42 -4.74
CA GLY A 781 -4.74 30.89 -4.78
C GLY A 781 -4.74 29.55 -5.49
N LEU A 782 -4.15 28.53 -4.87
CA LEU A 782 -4.28 27.12 -5.29
C LEU A 782 -5.47 26.41 -4.62
N ALA A 783 -6.33 27.13 -3.91
CA ALA A 783 -7.56 26.60 -3.33
C ALA A 783 -8.79 27.39 -3.80
N TYR A 784 -9.92 26.69 -3.83
CA TYR A 784 -11.24 27.23 -4.12
C TYR A 784 -12.00 27.47 -2.82
N ARG A 785 -12.34 28.72 -2.51
CA ARG A 785 -13.22 29.07 -1.39
C ARG A 785 -14.68 28.93 -1.79
N LEU A 786 -15.51 28.32 -0.96
CA LEU A 786 -16.96 28.35 -1.12
C LEU A 786 -17.50 29.71 -0.64
N VAL A 787 -18.19 30.45 -1.53
CA VAL A 787 -18.82 31.74 -1.22
C VAL A 787 -20.25 31.79 -1.76
N PRO A 788 -21.17 32.56 -1.13
CA PRO A 788 -22.57 32.67 -1.59
C PRO A 788 -22.72 33.65 -2.76
N ILE A 789 -21.88 33.49 -3.79
CA ILE A 789 -21.94 34.24 -5.05
C ILE A 789 -21.93 33.23 -6.18
N GLU A 790 -22.96 33.25 -7.00
CA GLU A 790 -22.97 32.46 -8.24
C GLU A 790 -22.05 33.13 -9.27
N ALA A 791 -21.05 32.38 -9.73
CA ALA A 791 -20.16 32.81 -10.79
C ALA A 791 -20.95 32.89 -12.10
N ASN A 792 -20.82 34.01 -12.80
CA ASN A 792 -21.52 34.19 -14.07
C ASN A 792 -20.79 33.42 -15.21
N PRO A 793 -21.47 33.12 -16.34
CA PRO A 793 -20.84 32.38 -17.44
C PRO A 793 -19.61 33.07 -18.05
N TYR A 794 -19.48 34.39 -17.91
CA TYR A 794 -18.30 35.13 -18.38
C TYR A 794 -17.09 34.98 -17.47
N GLU A 795 -17.30 34.76 -16.16
CA GLU A 795 -16.25 34.46 -15.17
C GLU A 795 -15.75 33.01 -15.33
N GLN A 796 -16.63 32.09 -15.73
CA GLN A 796 -16.35 30.65 -15.83
C GLN A 796 -15.59 30.21 -17.10
N ARG A 797 -15.03 31.10 -17.93
CA ARG A 797 -14.40 30.83 -19.26
C ARG A 797 -13.31 29.73 -19.24
N GLY A 798 -13.71 28.46 -19.10
CA GLY A 798 -12.83 27.33 -18.81
C GLY A 798 -12.31 27.27 -17.37
N LEU A 799 -12.87 28.05 -16.43
CA LEU A 799 -12.47 28.10 -15.02
C LEU A 799 -13.59 27.63 -14.10
N ILE A 800 -13.22 27.02 -12.98
CA ILE A 800 -14.15 26.59 -11.94
C ILE A 800 -14.49 27.79 -11.06
N GLY A 801 -15.76 28.18 -11.03
CA GLY A 801 -16.25 29.31 -10.22
C GLY A 801 -15.84 30.68 -10.76
N ARG A 802 -15.55 31.62 -9.87
CA ARG A 802 -15.08 32.99 -10.17
C ARG A 802 -13.66 33.22 -9.61
N VAL A 803 -13.00 34.28 -10.06
CA VAL A 803 -11.68 34.68 -9.56
C VAL A 803 -11.79 35.91 -8.66
N ASN A 804 -11.24 35.84 -7.45
CA ASN A 804 -11.02 37.03 -6.63
C ASN A 804 -9.60 37.56 -6.91
N SER A 805 -9.49 38.45 -7.90
CA SER A 805 -8.19 38.93 -8.39
C SER A 805 -7.34 39.60 -7.30
N ASP A 806 -7.94 40.29 -6.33
CA ASP A 806 -7.20 41.00 -5.28
C ASP A 806 -6.54 40.02 -4.31
N VAL A 807 -7.30 39.02 -3.84
CA VAL A 807 -6.78 37.98 -2.93
C VAL A 807 -5.83 37.05 -3.66
N LEU A 808 -6.18 36.62 -4.88
CA LEU A 808 -5.33 35.78 -5.70
C LEU A 808 -3.98 36.48 -5.99
N TYR A 809 -3.99 37.75 -6.36
CA TYR A 809 -2.76 38.50 -6.58
C TYR A 809 -1.91 38.55 -5.32
N ASN A 810 -2.51 38.84 -4.16
CA ASN A 810 -1.77 38.89 -2.91
C ASN A 810 -1.17 37.54 -2.53
N ASN A 811 -1.91 36.44 -2.64
CA ASN A 811 -1.44 35.10 -2.28
C ASN A 811 -0.41 34.53 -3.27
N VAL A 812 -0.36 35.04 -4.50
CA VAL A 812 0.62 34.61 -5.52
C VAL A 812 1.88 35.48 -5.50
N MET A 813 1.76 36.77 -5.19
CA MET A 813 2.85 37.73 -5.32
C MET A 813 3.56 38.09 -4.01
N ASN A 814 2.86 37.98 -2.87
CA ASN A 814 3.37 38.29 -1.53
C ASN A 814 3.39 37.02 -0.68
#